data_AF-A0A967BJ07-F1
#
_entry.id   AF-A0A967BJ07-F1
#
_cell.length_a   1.000
_cell.length_b   1.000
_cell.length_c   1.000
_cell.angle_alpha   90.00
_cell.angle_beta   90.00
_cell.angle_gamma   90.00
#
_symmetry.space_group_name_H-M   'P 1'
#
loop_
_entity.id
_entity.type
_entity.pdbx_description
1 polymer ?
#
loop_
_entity_poly.entity_id
_entity_poly.type
_entity_poly.pdbx_seq_one_letter_code
_entity_poly.pdbx_strand_id
1 'polypeptide(L)'
;MKRKQVTIDGNEAAAYIAHKTNEVIAIYPITPSSAMGEHADGWSAKRIKNIWGTVPDVIEMQSEGGAAGAVHGALQTGALTTTFTASQGLLLMIPNMFKISGELTPTVFHVSARTIATHALSIFGDHSDVMAARATGFAMLSSNSVQEVMDFALITQAATLQARIPFIHFFDGFRTSHEVMKIEQLNDDDIKKMIDDNLVHAHRKRGLNPNDPVLRGTAQNPDVFFQNRETVNPYYNAIPEIVQKAMDKFAKLTGRQYSLFEYVGSPKAERVIILMGSAAETTHETVKFMNESDENVGVLKVRLYRPFSANHLVKALPETVKEIAVLDRTKEPGATGEPLYQDVVTAFVEEANKENFHLKSMPKIIGGRYGLSSKEFTPGMVKGIFDELKKDDPKNHFTIGIIDDVTNTSLEYDANFSPRVEKIFRGMFFGLGSDGTVGANKNSIKIIGQETDFYAQGYFVYDSKKAGSTTVSHLRFGENRIHTTNLIRKANFIACHAFEFLRSQDILKYAEKGATFLLNSPYPKDEIWDYLPSNVKKHIVDKGLKFYIIDALSVAKEAGMGSRINTVMQTCFFKLANVVDAKIAIAKIKEAIEKTYGHKSPGTVEKNFTAVDSALENLHEITVSKDIVVKMKETAPVFSDMAPDFVKNVSAQIYAGLGDDLPVSAFPKDGTWPTGTSKWEKRNLAPDIPVWEADICIQCNKCVNVCPHAVIRPKVYDKKLLKDAPETFKSVKVRGREWLEDEVYTLQVAAEDCTGCRVCVDVCPVRDKEDPNRKAINMEPQIPLRDAERTNWDFFLSIPETDRDRVNRGTPKGSQILQPLFEFSGACAGCGETPYIKLATQLFGDRMIVANATGCSSIYGGNLPT
;
A
#
# COMPACT_ATOMS: atom_id res chain seq x y z
N MET A 1 18.13 6.49 -31.89
CA MET A 1 18.02 7.63 -30.93
C MET A 1 17.85 7.07 -29.54
N LYS A 2 18.55 7.60 -28.52
CA LYS A 2 18.41 7.17 -27.11
C LYS A 2 17.04 7.65 -26.62
N ARG A 3 16.16 6.72 -26.23
CA ARG A 3 14.78 7.02 -25.80
C ARG A 3 14.78 7.65 -24.40
N LYS A 4 13.76 8.47 -24.12
CA LYS A 4 13.65 9.21 -22.87
C LYS A 4 13.40 8.24 -21.71
N GLN A 5 14.27 8.30 -20.70
CA GLN A 5 14.10 7.55 -19.46
C GLN A 5 13.32 8.40 -18.45
N VAL A 6 12.35 7.81 -17.76
CA VAL A 6 11.55 8.48 -16.72
C VAL A 6 11.43 7.57 -15.51
N THR A 7 11.20 8.16 -14.34
CA THR A 7 11.06 7.42 -13.08
C THR A 7 9.67 7.66 -12.50
N ILE A 8 8.77 6.73 -12.82
CA ILE A 8 7.32 6.82 -12.57
C ILE A 8 6.79 5.48 -12.05
N ASP A 9 5.56 5.46 -11.55
CA ASP A 9 4.89 4.21 -11.15
C ASP A 9 3.98 3.64 -12.25
N GLY A 10 3.42 2.45 -12.00
CA GLY A 10 2.51 1.78 -12.94
C GLY A 10 1.25 2.60 -13.24
N ASN A 11 0.70 3.29 -12.26
CA ASN A 11 -0.47 4.14 -12.47
C ASN A 11 -0.17 5.29 -13.43
N GLU A 12 0.92 6.05 -13.21
CA GLU A 12 1.33 7.13 -14.11
C GLU A 12 1.64 6.59 -15.53
N ALA A 13 2.27 5.42 -15.63
CA ALA A 13 2.56 4.76 -16.90
C ALA A 13 1.30 4.39 -17.71
N ALA A 14 0.29 3.78 -17.07
CA ALA A 14 -0.97 3.45 -17.72
C ALA A 14 -1.76 4.71 -18.11
N ALA A 15 -1.89 5.66 -17.17
CA ALA A 15 -2.59 6.91 -17.41
C ALA A 15 -1.99 7.70 -18.56
N TYR A 16 -0.65 7.72 -18.69
CA TYR A 16 0.04 8.44 -19.77
C TYR A 16 -0.43 7.98 -21.16
N ILE A 17 -0.54 6.68 -21.38
CA ILE A 17 -1.01 6.13 -22.65
C ILE A 17 -2.53 6.31 -22.81
N ALA A 18 -3.30 6.08 -21.75
CA ALA A 18 -4.74 6.27 -21.75
C ALA A 18 -5.12 7.71 -22.15
N HIS A 19 -4.45 8.71 -21.56
CA HIS A 19 -4.62 10.14 -21.87
C HIS A 19 -4.23 10.47 -23.31
N LYS A 20 -3.15 9.87 -23.81
CA LYS A 20 -2.66 10.11 -25.16
C LYS A 20 -3.51 9.48 -26.26
N THR A 21 -4.36 8.50 -25.93
CA THR A 21 -5.08 7.67 -26.91
C THR A 21 -6.60 7.68 -26.78
N ASN A 22 -7.15 8.47 -25.86
CA ASN A 22 -8.59 8.61 -25.67
C ASN A 22 -9.04 10.07 -25.69
N GLU A 23 -10.35 10.26 -25.84
CA GLU A 23 -11.03 11.56 -25.88
C GLU A 23 -11.89 11.79 -24.65
N VAL A 24 -12.45 10.72 -24.09
CA VAL A 24 -13.25 10.74 -22.87
C VAL A 24 -12.65 9.77 -21.86
N ILE A 25 -12.58 10.17 -20.60
CA ILE A 25 -12.07 9.38 -19.49
C ILE A 25 -13.08 9.49 -18.35
N ALA A 26 -14.01 8.55 -18.27
CA ALA A 26 -15.01 8.53 -17.20
C ALA A 26 -14.48 7.76 -15.99
N ILE A 27 -14.47 8.37 -14.81
CA ILE A 27 -13.76 7.86 -13.62
C ILE A 27 -14.65 7.86 -12.37
N TYR A 28 -14.21 7.08 -11.38
CA TYR A 28 -14.61 7.19 -9.98
C TYR A 28 -13.43 6.74 -9.10
N PRO A 29 -13.13 7.43 -7.99
CA PRO A 29 -11.93 7.15 -7.22
C PRO A 29 -12.08 5.87 -6.37
N ILE A 30 -11.18 4.91 -6.60
CA ILE A 30 -11.01 3.72 -5.77
C ILE A 30 -9.53 3.33 -5.67
N THR A 31 -9.02 3.12 -4.46
CA THR A 31 -7.63 2.66 -4.26
C THR A 31 -7.45 1.25 -4.82
N PRO A 32 -6.34 0.90 -5.49
CA PRO A 32 -5.18 1.74 -5.82
C PRO A 32 -5.22 2.36 -7.23
N SER A 33 -6.37 2.45 -7.90
CA SER A 33 -6.48 2.99 -9.27
C SER A 33 -6.68 4.51 -9.33
N SER A 34 -7.09 5.16 -8.23
CA SER A 34 -7.41 6.61 -8.21
C SER A 34 -6.33 7.50 -8.83
N ALA A 35 -5.05 7.20 -8.60
CA ALA A 35 -3.93 7.99 -9.13
C ALA A 35 -3.96 8.09 -10.67
N MET A 36 -4.45 7.07 -11.39
CA MET A 36 -4.59 7.15 -12.85
C MET A 36 -5.57 8.25 -13.26
N GLY A 37 -6.72 8.36 -12.58
CA GLY A 37 -7.71 9.40 -12.81
C GLY A 37 -7.18 10.79 -12.46
N GLU A 38 -6.48 10.92 -11.32
CA GLU A 38 -5.84 12.17 -10.88
C GLU A 38 -4.77 12.65 -11.87
N HIS A 39 -3.96 11.75 -12.43
CA HIS A 39 -2.98 12.08 -13.46
C HIS A 39 -3.64 12.58 -14.74
N ALA A 40 -4.66 11.87 -15.23
CA ALA A 40 -5.40 12.26 -16.42
C ALA A 40 -6.08 13.63 -16.25
N ASP A 41 -6.79 13.84 -15.14
CA ASP A 41 -7.43 15.11 -14.80
C ASP A 41 -6.40 16.25 -14.73
N GLY A 42 -5.30 16.03 -13.99
CA GLY A 42 -4.23 17.01 -13.85
C GLY A 42 -3.54 17.38 -15.16
N TRP A 43 -3.45 16.45 -16.13
CA TRP A 43 -2.95 16.74 -17.48
C TRP A 43 -3.98 17.47 -18.36
N SER A 44 -5.26 17.11 -18.26
CA SER A 44 -6.35 17.80 -18.96
C SER A 44 -6.51 19.25 -18.48
N ALA A 45 -6.42 19.50 -17.17
CA ALA A 45 -6.41 20.85 -16.60
C ALA A 45 -5.25 21.70 -17.12
N LYS A 46 -4.09 21.08 -17.39
CA LYS A 46 -2.92 21.70 -18.03
C LYS A 46 -3.02 21.79 -19.56
N ARG A 47 -4.17 21.43 -20.15
CA ARG A 47 -4.43 21.43 -21.60
C ARG A 47 -3.45 20.53 -22.38
N ILE A 48 -2.95 19.47 -21.76
CA ILE A 48 -2.09 18.49 -22.45
C ILE A 48 -2.96 17.71 -23.43
N LYS A 49 -2.58 17.77 -24.71
CA LYS A 49 -3.32 17.16 -25.82
C LYS A 49 -2.95 15.69 -26.02
N ASN A 50 -3.93 14.92 -26.48
CA ASN A 50 -3.75 13.57 -27.03
C ASN A 50 -3.08 13.62 -28.42
N ILE A 51 -2.85 12.46 -29.04
CA ILE A 51 -2.13 12.38 -30.32
C ILE A 51 -2.86 13.03 -31.52
N TRP A 52 -4.16 13.30 -31.39
CA TRP A 52 -4.99 13.98 -32.39
C TRP A 52 -5.21 15.47 -32.09
N GLY A 53 -4.57 16.00 -31.04
CA GLY A 53 -4.65 17.42 -30.69
C GLY A 53 -5.85 17.82 -29.82
N THR A 54 -6.65 16.85 -29.38
CA THR A 54 -7.78 17.05 -28.45
C THR A 54 -7.30 16.97 -27.00
N VAL A 55 -7.84 17.80 -26.12
CA VAL A 55 -7.64 17.64 -24.66
C VAL A 55 -8.71 16.66 -24.17
N PRO A 56 -8.34 15.50 -23.58
CA PRO A 56 -9.32 14.53 -23.09
C PRO A 56 -10.27 15.15 -22.06
N ASP A 57 -11.54 14.80 -22.14
CA ASP A 57 -12.56 15.17 -21.16
C ASP A 57 -12.57 14.14 -20.02
N VAL A 58 -12.27 14.58 -18.80
CA VAL A 58 -12.21 13.71 -17.62
C VAL A 58 -13.43 14.00 -16.77
N ILE A 59 -14.26 12.97 -16.56
CA ILE A 59 -15.58 13.12 -15.94
C ILE A 59 -15.67 12.17 -14.74
N GLU A 60 -15.83 12.75 -13.54
CA GLU A 60 -16.13 11.98 -12.33
C GLU A 60 -17.63 11.69 -12.23
N MET A 61 -17.97 10.41 -12.05
CA MET A 61 -19.35 9.97 -11.87
C MET A 61 -19.70 9.77 -10.39
N GLN A 62 -20.93 9.37 -10.07
CA GLN A 62 -21.37 9.10 -8.69
C GLN A 62 -20.92 7.74 -8.14
N SER A 63 -20.54 6.80 -9.03
CA SER A 63 -20.00 5.48 -8.73
C SER A 63 -19.35 4.87 -9.98
N GLU A 64 -18.62 3.76 -9.83
CA GLU A 64 -18.06 3.02 -10.96
C GLU A 64 -19.14 2.44 -11.88
N GLY A 65 -20.32 2.10 -11.36
CA GLY A 65 -21.46 1.70 -12.18
C GLY A 65 -21.94 2.84 -13.10
N GLY A 66 -21.95 4.07 -12.58
CA GLY A 66 -22.18 5.29 -13.36
C GLY A 66 -21.08 5.55 -14.38
N ALA A 67 -19.82 5.39 -13.98
CA ALA A 67 -18.66 5.50 -14.87
C ALA A 67 -18.74 4.49 -16.02
N ALA A 68 -19.05 3.22 -15.77
CA ALA A 68 -19.20 2.22 -16.83
C ALA A 68 -20.35 2.54 -17.79
N GLY A 69 -21.46 3.10 -17.29
CA GLY A 69 -22.56 3.59 -18.12
C GLY A 69 -22.16 4.78 -18.99
N ALA A 70 -21.40 5.73 -18.43
CA ALA A 70 -20.86 6.87 -19.17
C ALA A 70 -19.85 6.43 -20.24
N VAL A 71 -18.97 5.48 -19.93
CA VAL A 71 -18.06 4.86 -20.91
C VAL A 71 -18.87 4.23 -22.04
N HIS A 72 -19.85 3.39 -21.71
CA HIS A 72 -20.70 2.76 -22.70
C HIS A 72 -21.37 3.81 -23.60
N GLY A 73 -22.04 4.81 -23.03
CA GLY A 73 -22.69 5.88 -23.80
C GLY A 73 -21.74 6.67 -24.71
N ALA A 74 -20.56 7.06 -24.20
CA ALA A 74 -19.56 7.79 -24.98
C ALA A 74 -19.00 6.96 -26.13
N LEU A 75 -18.75 5.67 -25.92
CA LEU A 75 -18.31 4.78 -27.00
C LEU A 75 -19.38 4.64 -28.09
N GLN A 76 -20.67 4.62 -27.70
CA GLN A 76 -21.77 4.57 -28.66
C GLN A 76 -21.86 5.82 -29.53
N THR A 77 -21.29 6.96 -29.15
CA THR A 77 -21.22 8.15 -30.03
C THR A 77 -20.01 8.14 -30.96
N GLY A 78 -19.15 7.12 -30.87
CA GLY A 78 -17.93 7.00 -31.65
C GLY A 78 -16.72 7.71 -31.03
N ALA A 79 -16.83 8.23 -29.80
CA ALA A 79 -15.69 8.74 -29.06
C ALA A 79 -14.77 7.57 -28.63
N LEU A 80 -13.45 7.82 -28.58
CA LEU A 80 -12.53 6.90 -27.92
C LEU A 80 -12.59 7.14 -26.41
N THR A 81 -12.92 6.10 -25.65
CA THR A 81 -13.20 6.23 -24.22
C THR A 81 -12.52 5.13 -23.42
N THR A 82 -12.05 5.49 -22.22
CA THR A 82 -11.39 4.59 -21.26
C THR A 82 -11.87 4.90 -19.83
N THR A 83 -11.49 4.04 -18.88
CA THR A 83 -11.73 4.21 -17.45
C THR A 83 -10.63 3.51 -16.63
N PHE A 84 -10.58 3.86 -15.34
CA PHE A 84 -9.65 3.33 -14.35
C PHE A 84 -10.45 2.79 -13.17
N THR A 85 -10.21 1.55 -12.75
CA THR A 85 -10.94 0.95 -11.62
C THR A 85 -10.15 -0.17 -10.95
N ALA A 86 -10.71 -0.73 -9.87
CA ALA A 86 -10.18 -1.87 -9.12
C ALA A 86 -11.29 -2.48 -8.24
N SER A 87 -11.12 -3.74 -7.81
CA SER A 87 -11.90 -4.38 -6.74
C SER A 87 -13.42 -4.19 -6.87
N GLN A 88 -14.07 -3.65 -5.84
CA GLN A 88 -15.51 -3.39 -5.78
C GLN A 88 -15.99 -2.54 -6.96
N GLY A 89 -15.16 -1.60 -7.40
CA GLY A 89 -15.46 -0.75 -8.53
C GLY A 89 -15.63 -1.54 -9.82
N LEU A 90 -14.71 -2.47 -10.10
CA LEU A 90 -14.81 -3.35 -11.27
C LEU A 90 -16.08 -4.21 -11.21
N LEU A 91 -16.47 -4.71 -10.03
CA LEU A 91 -17.71 -5.47 -9.88
C LEU A 91 -18.94 -4.65 -10.29
N LEU A 92 -18.99 -3.35 -9.96
CA LEU A 92 -20.06 -2.46 -10.36
C LEU A 92 -20.07 -2.17 -11.87
N MET A 93 -18.94 -2.37 -12.56
CA MET A 93 -18.84 -2.19 -14.02
C MET A 93 -19.29 -3.42 -14.82
N ILE A 94 -19.28 -4.62 -14.21
CA ILE A 94 -19.59 -5.91 -14.89
C ILE A 94 -20.86 -5.86 -15.75
N PRO A 95 -22.01 -5.31 -15.29
CA PRO A 95 -23.22 -5.26 -16.13
C PRO A 95 -23.02 -4.52 -17.45
N ASN A 96 -22.30 -3.39 -17.44
CA ASN A 96 -22.00 -2.65 -18.67
C ASN A 96 -20.92 -3.33 -19.50
N MET A 97 -19.99 -4.07 -18.89
CA MET A 97 -18.97 -4.82 -19.62
C MET A 97 -19.60 -5.85 -20.58
N PHE A 98 -20.66 -6.57 -20.15
CA PHE A 98 -21.40 -7.46 -21.05
C PHE A 98 -22.02 -6.72 -22.25
N LYS A 99 -22.47 -5.47 -22.06
CA LYS A 99 -23.03 -4.65 -23.15
C LYS A 99 -21.94 -4.16 -24.10
N ILE A 100 -20.85 -3.62 -23.57
CA ILE A 100 -19.74 -3.10 -24.36
C ILE A 100 -19.11 -4.21 -25.23
N SER A 101 -18.90 -5.41 -24.66
CA SER A 101 -18.35 -6.56 -25.40
C SER A 101 -19.35 -7.14 -26.40
N GLY A 102 -20.63 -7.27 -26.01
CA GLY A 102 -21.70 -7.76 -26.89
C GLY A 102 -21.96 -6.86 -28.10
N GLU A 103 -21.66 -5.56 -27.98
CA GLU A 103 -21.81 -4.58 -29.04
C GLU A 103 -20.52 -4.38 -29.86
N LEU A 104 -19.49 -5.20 -29.65
CA LEU A 104 -18.22 -5.18 -30.39
C LEU A 104 -17.61 -3.77 -30.47
N THR A 105 -17.43 -3.18 -29.29
CA THR A 105 -17.02 -1.79 -29.13
C THR A 105 -15.61 -1.70 -28.54
N PRO A 106 -14.65 -1.06 -29.24
CA PRO A 106 -13.27 -0.98 -28.79
C PRO A 106 -13.11 -0.03 -27.60
N THR A 107 -12.51 -0.52 -26.52
CA THR A 107 -12.12 0.27 -25.34
C THR A 107 -11.13 -0.52 -24.50
N VAL A 108 -10.38 0.17 -23.63
CA VAL A 108 -9.49 -0.45 -22.66
C VAL A 108 -9.86 0.05 -21.27
N PHE A 109 -10.13 -0.88 -20.36
CA PHE A 109 -10.28 -0.61 -18.93
C PHE A 109 -8.93 -0.92 -18.28
N HIS A 110 -8.29 0.07 -17.67
CA HIS A 110 -7.04 -0.16 -16.95
C HIS A 110 -7.35 -0.45 -15.47
N VAL A 111 -6.98 -1.65 -15.02
CA VAL A 111 -7.34 -2.17 -13.70
C VAL A 111 -6.09 -2.41 -12.86
N SER A 112 -5.96 -1.70 -11.75
CA SER A 112 -4.97 -2.03 -10.73
C SER A 112 -5.53 -3.14 -9.84
N ALA A 113 -5.37 -4.39 -10.24
CA ALA A 113 -6.05 -5.57 -9.71
C ALA A 113 -5.93 -5.65 -8.17
N ARG A 114 -7.07 -5.75 -7.48
CA ARG A 114 -7.21 -5.62 -6.03
C ARG A 114 -8.19 -6.64 -5.46
N THR A 115 -7.87 -7.11 -4.25
CA THR A 115 -8.70 -7.99 -3.42
C THR A 115 -10.17 -7.53 -3.34
N ILE A 116 -11.10 -8.45 -3.56
CA ILE A 116 -12.53 -8.29 -3.24
C ILE A 116 -12.75 -8.48 -1.74
N ALA A 117 -13.51 -7.57 -1.13
CA ALA A 117 -13.93 -7.66 0.26
C ALA A 117 -14.79 -8.91 0.48
N THR A 118 -14.35 -9.79 1.39
CA THR A 118 -15.02 -11.05 1.73
C THR A 118 -15.27 -11.11 3.24
N HIS A 119 -14.41 -11.80 4.00
CA HIS A 119 -14.41 -11.76 5.47
C HIS A 119 -13.90 -10.43 6.02
N ALA A 120 -13.11 -9.70 5.21
CA ALA A 120 -12.60 -8.38 5.51
C ALA A 120 -12.41 -7.57 4.22
N LEU A 121 -12.38 -6.25 4.36
CA LEU A 121 -11.93 -5.34 3.31
C LEU A 121 -10.40 -5.44 3.19
N SER A 122 -9.89 -5.43 1.96
CA SER A 122 -8.48 -5.13 1.71
C SER A 122 -8.32 -4.17 0.55
N ILE A 123 -7.39 -3.25 0.68
CA ILE A 123 -6.98 -2.34 -0.40
C ILE A 123 -5.92 -2.96 -1.30
N PHE A 124 -5.32 -4.07 -0.89
CA PHE A 124 -4.11 -4.62 -1.49
C PHE A 124 -4.37 -5.52 -2.69
N GLY A 125 -3.33 -5.70 -3.50
CA GLY A 125 -3.41 -6.34 -4.82
C GLY A 125 -3.50 -7.86 -4.79
N ASP A 126 -4.49 -8.38 -5.50
CA ASP A 126 -4.58 -9.75 -6.01
C ASP A 126 -5.51 -9.76 -7.24
N HIS A 127 -5.82 -10.91 -7.83
CA HIS A 127 -6.58 -11.01 -9.09
C HIS A 127 -8.07 -11.33 -8.89
N SER A 128 -8.59 -11.29 -7.67
CA SER A 128 -9.99 -11.68 -7.41
C SER A 128 -11.02 -10.84 -8.17
N ASP A 129 -10.73 -9.56 -8.39
CA ASP A 129 -11.59 -8.64 -9.15
C ASP A 129 -11.62 -8.93 -10.65
N VAL A 130 -10.44 -9.03 -11.28
CA VAL A 130 -10.33 -9.33 -12.71
C VAL A 130 -10.84 -10.74 -13.02
N MET A 131 -10.65 -11.70 -12.10
CA MET A 131 -11.20 -13.05 -12.25
C MET A 131 -12.73 -13.09 -12.13
N ALA A 132 -13.35 -12.18 -11.36
CA ALA A 132 -14.81 -12.03 -11.33
C ALA A 132 -15.37 -11.49 -12.66
N ALA A 133 -14.57 -10.75 -13.43
CA ALA A 133 -14.97 -10.20 -14.73
C ALA A 133 -14.65 -11.10 -15.93
N ARG A 134 -14.03 -12.28 -15.74
CA ARG A 134 -13.52 -13.13 -16.85
C ARG A 134 -14.57 -13.61 -17.85
N ALA A 135 -15.84 -13.66 -17.45
CA ALA A 135 -16.96 -14.13 -18.27
C ALA A 135 -17.64 -13.01 -19.09
N THR A 136 -17.23 -11.74 -18.91
CA THR A 136 -17.89 -10.58 -19.53
C THR A 136 -17.70 -10.48 -21.05
N GLY A 137 -16.79 -11.25 -21.63
CA GLY A 137 -16.37 -11.13 -23.03
C GLY A 137 -15.30 -10.06 -23.27
N PHE A 138 -14.77 -9.41 -22.23
CA PHE A 138 -13.56 -8.61 -22.40
C PHE A 138 -12.35 -9.52 -22.65
N ALA A 139 -11.47 -9.11 -23.55
CA ALA A 139 -10.12 -9.66 -23.60
C ALA A 139 -9.35 -9.21 -22.35
N MET A 140 -8.39 -10.00 -21.88
CA MET A 140 -7.66 -9.72 -20.63
C MET A 140 -6.16 -9.84 -20.87
N LEU A 141 -5.44 -8.74 -20.71
CA LEU A 141 -3.98 -8.67 -20.86
C LEU A 141 -3.33 -8.22 -19.54
N SER A 142 -2.38 -9.02 -19.04
CA SER A 142 -1.68 -8.79 -17.78
C SER A 142 -0.28 -8.24 -17.98
N SER A 143 0.07 -7.20 -17.22
CA SER A 143 1.42 -6.62 -17.14
C SER A 143 2.11 -7.02 -15.83
N ASN A 144 3.37 -7.44 -15.91
CA ASN A 144 4.13 -7.93 -14.76
C ASN A 144 5.09 -6.87 -14.17
N SER A 145 5.32 -5.76 -14.88
CA SER A 145 6.22 -4.68 -14.43
C SER A 145 5.72 -3.30 -14.88
N VAL A 146 6.28 -2.23 -14.31
CA VAL A 146 5.92 -0.85 -14.68
C VAL A 146 6.21 -0.54 -16.16
N GLN A 147 7.30 -1.09 -16.72
CA GLN A 147 7.59 -0.94 -18.15
C GLN A 147 6.50 -1.62 -19.00
N GLU A 148 6.13 -2.85 -18.64
CA GLU A 148 5.07 -3.59 -19.34
C GLU A 148 3.73 -2.88 -19.23
N VAL A 149 3.43 -2.22 -18.10
CA VAL A 149 2.21 -1.42 -17.94
C VAL A 149 2.11 -0.32 -18.99
N MET A 150 3.20 0.41 -19.29
CA MET A 150 3.20 1.41 -20.36
C MET A 150 3.03 0.76 -21.74
N ASP A 151 3.79 -0.30 -22.00
CA ASP A 151 3.83 -0.95 -23.31
C ASP A 151 2.47 -1.60 -23.64
N PHE A 152 1.90 -2.31 -22.68
CA PHE A 152 0.67 -3.07 -22.84
C PHE A 152 -0.55 -2.19 -22.87
N ALA A 153 -0.55 -1.04 -22.19
CA ALA A 153 -1.59 -0.03 -22.39
C ALA A 153 -1.71 0.38 -23.87
N LEU A 154 -0.58 0.55 -24.58
CA LEU A 154 -0.58 0.91 -26.00
C LEU A 154 -0.93 -0.29 -26.90
N ILE A 155 -0.37 -1.47 -26.60
CA ILE A 155 -0.66 -2.70 -27.34
C ILE A 155 -2.16 -3.04 -27.26
N THR A 156 -2.78 -2.96 -26.09
CA THR A 156 -4.23 -3.20 -25.95
C THR A 156 -5.06 -2.16 -26.68
N GLN A 157 -4.63 -0.89 -26.69
CA GLN A 157 -5.35 0.16 -27.42
C GLN A 157 -5.32 -0.10 -28.94
N ALA A 158 -4.17 -0.50 -29.48
CA ALA A 158 -4.05 -0.86 -30.88
C ALA A 158 -4.85 -2.14 -31.21
N ALA A 159 -4.74 -3.17 -30.37
CA ALA A 159 -5.41 -4.45 -30.57
C ALA A 159 -6.94 -4.33 -30.45
N THR A 160 -7.47 -3.54 -29.51
CA THR A 160 -8.92 -3.37 -29.35
C THR A 160 -9.55 -2.71 -30.57
N LEU A 161 -8.89 -1.72 -31.19
CA LEU A 161 -9.37 -1.07 -32.40
C LEU A 161 -9.47 -2.04 -33.58
N GLN A 162 -8.51 -2.95 -33.71
CA GLN A 162 -8.50 -3.95 -34.78
C GLN A 162 -9.48 -5.10 -34.51
N ALA A 163 -9.51 -5.61 -33.28
CA ALA A 163 -10.34 -6.74 -32.89
C ALA A 163 -11.82 -6.35 -32.69
N ARG A 164 -12.11 -5.07 -32.40
CA ARG A 164 -13.40 -4.57 -31.92
C ARG A 164 -13.86 -5.22 -30.61
N ILE A 165 -12.95 -5.84 -29.88
CA ILE A 165 -13.23 -6.46 -28.59
C ILE A 165 -12.61 -5.59 -27.51
N PRO A 166 -13.35 -5.21 -26.47
CA PRO A 166 -12.82 -4.40 -25.38
C PRO A 166 -11.82 -5.21 -24.53
N PHE A 167 -10.87 -4.51 -23.92
CA PHE A 167 -9.81 -5.10 -23.11
C PHE A 167 -9.88 -4.67 -21.64
N ILE A 168 -9.64 -5.61 -20.73
CA ILE A 168 -9.10 -5.34 -19.40
C ILE A 168 -7.58 -5.41 -19.54
N HIS A 169 -6.91 -4.27 -19.39
CA HIS A 169 -5.46 -4.22 -19.18
C HIS A 169 -5.21 -4.11 -17.68
N PHE A 170 -4.65 -5.14 -17.06
CA PHE A 170 -4.48 -5.17 -15.62
C PHE A 170 -3.06 -5.45 -15.17
N PHE A 171 -2.77 -4.96 -13.97
CA PHE A 171 -1.50 -5.09 -13.28
C PHE A 171 -1.74 -5.05 -11.78
N ASP A 172 -0.82 -5.64 -11.02
CA ASP A 172 -1.06 -5.91 -9.60
C ASP A 172 -1.14 -4.61 -8.79
N GLY A 173 -2.26 -4.43 -8.08
CA GLY A 173 -2.50 -3.30 -7.20
C GLY A 173 -1.40 -3.20 -6.13
N PHE A 174 -0.92 -1.98 -5.88
CA PHE A 174 0.28 -1.67 -5.10
C PHE A 174 1.57 -2.25 -5.69
N ARG A 175 1.70 -3.57 -5.80
CA ARG A 175 2.94 -4.27 -6.18
C ARG A 175 3.52 -3.81 -7.51
N THR A 176 2.66 -3.44 -8.46
CA THR A 176 3.07 -2.82 -9.72
C THR A 176 2.50 -1.40 -9.85
N SER A 177 1.26 -1.16 -9.42
CA SER A 177 0.63 0.16 -9.61
C SER A 177 1.31 1.30 -8.85
N HIS A 178 1.96 1.00 -7.70
CA HIS A 178 2.65 1.97 -6.85
C HIS A 178 4.16 1.74 -6.75
N GLU A 179 4.68 0.71 -7.41
CA GLU A 179 6.13 0.53 -7.54
C GLU A 179 6.66 1.59 -8.49
N VAL A 180 7.60 2.41 -8.02
CA VAL A 180 8.26 3.42 -8.84
C VAL A 180 9.46 2.77 -9.51
N MET A 181 9.53 2.83 -10.84
CA MET A 181 10.65 2.30 -11.61
C MET A 181 11.19 3.33 -12.60
N LYS A 182 12.49 3.26 -12.87
CA LYS A 182 13.07 3.86 -14.08
C LYS A 182 12.67 3.02 -15.30
N ILE A 183 11.92 3.62 -16.21
CA ILE A 183 11.42 2.99 -17.43
C ILE A 183 11.75 3.84 -18.66
N GLU A 184 11.68 3.20 -19.82
CA GLU A 184 11.73 3.86 -21.11
C GLU A 184 10.33 4.34 -21.52
N GLN A 185 10.18 5.66 -21.63
CA GLN A 185 8.91 6.28 -21.99
C GLN A 185 8.69 6.24 -23.50
N LEU A 186 7.48 5.82 -23.91
CA LEU A 186 7.01 5.94 -25.29
C LEU A 186 6.80 7.41 -25.65
N ASN A 187 7.17 7.80 -26.87
CA ASN A 187 6.92 9.14 -27.37
C ASN A 187 5.67 9.19 -28.27
N ASP A 188 5.20 10.40 -28.58
CA ASP A 188 4.01 10.60 -29.41
C ASP A 188 4.13 9.96 -30.81
N ASP A 189 5.33 9.86 -31.38
CA ASP A 189 5.54 9.21 -32.70
C ASP A 189 5.40 7.69 -32.62
N ASP A 190 5.83 7.05 -31.53
CA ASP A 190 5.61 5.62 -31.30
C ASP A 190 4.11 5.33 -31.19
N ILE A 191 3.41 6.16 -30.41
CA ILE A 191 1.97 6.03 -30.17
C ILE A 191 1.22 6.19 -31.51
N LYS A 192 1.52 7.23 -32.29
CA LYS A 192 0.93 7.47 -33.61
C LYS A 192 1.22 6.33 -34.59
N LYS A 193 2.43 5.77 -34.60
CA LYS A 193 2.78 4.64 -35.48
C LYS A 193 2.08 3.35 -35.06
N MET A 194 1.78 3.17 -33.77
CA MET A 194 1.04 2.00 -33.28
C MET A 194 -0.44 2.05 -33.65
N ILE A 195 -1.10 3.20 -33.49
CA ILE A 195 -2.53 3.36 -33.75
C ILE A 195 -2.80 3.55 -35.26
N ASP A 196 -3.78 2.82 -35.80
CA ASP A 196 -4.23 2.97 -37.18
C ASP A 196 -5.44 3.92 -37.23
N ASP A 197 -5.25 5.11 -37.80
CA ASP A 197 -6.29 6.12 -37.92
C ASP A 197 -7.50 5.64 -38.73
N ASN A 198 -7.33 4.68 -39.66
CA ASN A 198 -8.47 4.11 -40.39
C ASN A 198 -9.39 3.32 -39.47
N LEU A 199 -8.83 2.62 -38.48
CA LEU A 199 -9.63 1.88 -37.48
C LEU A 199 -10.34 2.84 -36.52
N VAL A 200 -9.71 3.97 -36.18
CA VAL A 200 -10.34 5.05 -35.41
C VAL A 200 -11.51 5.65 -36.18
N HIS A 201 -11.33 5.97 -37.47
CA HIS A 201 -12.41 6.44 -38.32
C HIS A 201 -13.52 5.39 -38.48
N ALA A 202 -13.18 4.11 -38.58
CA ALA A 202 -14.15 3.03 -38.64
C ALA A 202 -14.98 2.94 -37.34
N HIS A 203 -14.36 3.14 -36.17
CA HIS A 203 -15.08 3.25 -34.89
C HIS A 203 -16.06 4.41 -34.89
N ARG A 204 -15.61 5.61 -35.28
CA ARG A 204 -16.47 6.80 -35.37
C ARG A 204 -17.67 6.62 -36.30
N LYS A 205 -17.46 5.99 -37.47
CA LYS A 205 -18.53 5.71 -38.44
C LYS A 205 -19.62 4.77 -37.91
N ARG A 206 -19.33 4.01 -36.85
CA ARG A 206 -20.32 3.16 -36.16
C ARG A 206 -21.01 3.90 -35.01
N GLY A 207 -20.69 5.16 -34.72
CA GLY A 207 -21.36 5.91 -33.67
C GLY A 207 -22.83 6.16 -33.99
N LEU A 208 -23.68 6.26 -32.96
CA LEU A 208 -25.06 6.70 -33.06
C LEU A 208 -25.09 8.15 -33.57
N ASN A 209 -25.73 8.37 -34.71
CA ASN A 209 -25.83 9.66 -35.35
C ASN A 209 -27.24 9.86 -35.91
N PRO A 210 -27.94 10.97 -35.62
CA PRO A 210 -29.28 11.22 -36.17
C PRO A 210 -29.30 11.35 -37.70
N ASN A 211 -28.16 11.63 -38.34
CA ASN A 211 -28.04 11.68 -39.80
C ASN A 211 -27.85 10.29 -40.45
N ASP A 212 -27.52 9.26 -39.67
CA ASP A 212 -27.42 7.85 -40.09
C ASP A 212 -27.85 6.93 -38.93
N PRO A 213 -29.15 6.90 -38.60
CA PRO A 213 -29.62 6.32 -37.36
C PRO A 213 -29.60 4.79 -37.39
N VAL A 214 -29.12 4.19 -36.29
CA VAL A 214 -29.15 2.75 -36.05
C VAL A 214 -29.72 2.45 -34.67
N LEU A 215 -30.28 1.24 -34.50
CA LEU A 215 -30.79 0.75 -33.22
C LEU A 215 -29.82 -0.29 -32.62
N ARG A 216 -29.56 -0.19 -31.32
CA ARG A 216 -28.73 -1.14 -30.55
C ARG A 216 -29.41 -1.51 -29.24
N GLY A 217 -29.04 -2.66 -28.69
CA GLY A 217 -29.58 -3.13 -27.42
C GLY A 217 -31.05 -3.51 -27.47
N THR A 218 -31.48 -4.17 -28.55
CA THR A 218 -32.85 -4.67 -28.68
C THR A 218 -33.17 -5.74 -27.62
N ALA A 219 -34.46 -5.92 -27.33
CA ALA A 219 -34.94 -7.12 -26.66
C ALA A 219 -35.13 -8.23 -27.70
N GLN A 220 -34.66 -9.44 -27.41
CA GLN A 220 -34.72 -10.58 -28.33
C GLN A 220 -35.34 -11.80 -27.64
N ASN A 221 -36.17 -12.53 -28.39
CA ASN A 221 -36.78 -13.77 -27.93
C ASN A 221 -35.81 -14.97 -28.10
N PRO A 222 -36.14 -16.14 -27.52
CA PRO A 222 -35.31 -17.35 -27.63
C PRO A 222 -35.09 -17.86 -29.06
N ASP A 223 -35.97 -17.48 -30.00
CA ASP A 223 -35.91 -17.87 -31.42
C ASP A 223 -34.70 -17.30 -32.18
N VAL A 224 -34.12 -16.19 -31.72
CA VAL A 224 -32.96 -15.54 -32.38
C VAL A 224 -31.80 -15.19 -31.45
N PHE A 225 -32.02 -15.12 -30.13
CA PHE A 225 -30.98 -14.67 -29.19
C PHE A 225 -29.72 -15.52 -29.25
N PHE A 226 -29.87 -16.86 -29.28
CA PHE A 226 -28.70 -17.75 -29.27
C PHE A 226 -27.87 -17.60 -30.55
N GLN A 227 -28.52 -17.63 -31.71
CA GLN A 227 -27.86 -17.43 -33.00
C GLN A 227 -27.12 -16.09 -33.05
N ASN A 228 -27.77 -15.01 -32.60
CA ASN A 228 -27.14 -13.68 -32.53
C ASN A 228 -25.95 -13.65 -31.57
N ARG A 229 -26.02 -14.34 -30.43
CA ARG A 229 -24.93 -14.37 -29.44
C ARG A 229 -23.67 -15.05 -29.97
N GLU A 230 -23.80 -16.00 -30.89
CA GLU A 230 -22.69 -16.73 -31.54
C GLU A 230 -22.09 -15.98 -32.74
N THR A 231 -22.76 -14.94 -33.27
CA THR A 231 -22.25 -14.16 -34.43
C THR A 231 -20.90 -13.49 -34.16
N VAL A 232 -20.55 -13.26 -32.90
CA VAL A 232 -19.30 -12.59 -32.49
C VAL A 232 -18.08 -13.51 -32.49
N ASN A 233 -18.25 -14.83 -32.58
CA ASN A 233 -17.16 -15.81 -32.46
C ASN A 233 -15.95 -15.54 -33.37
N PRO A 234 -16.12 -15.14 -34.65
CA PRO A 234 -14.97 -14.81 -35.51
C PRO A 234 -14.09 -13.69 -34.96
N TYR A 235 -14.66 -12.72 -34.24
CA TYR A 235 -13.91 -11.64 -33.62
C TYR A 235 -13.04 -12.16 -32.46
N TYR A 236 -13.59 -13.02 -31.61
CA TYR A 236 -12.86 -13.62 -30.48
C TYR A 236 -11.77 -14.59 -30.96
N ASN A 237 -12.06 -15.41 -31.97
CA ASN A 237 -11.08 -16.35 -32.55
C ASN A 237 -9.86 -15.63 -33.14
N ALA A 238 -10.03 -14.39 -33.63
CA ALA A 238 -8.96 -13.61 -34.22
C ALA A 238 -8.07 -12.86 -33.18
N ILE A 239 -8.51 -12.71 -31.93
CA ILE A 239 -7.80 -11.88 -30.93
C ILE A 239 -6.37 -12.35 -30.69
N PRO A 240 -6.07 -13.65 -30.46
CA PRO A 240 -4.70 -14.08 -30.19
C PRO A 240 -3.71 -13.61 -31.26
N GLU A 241 -4.06 -13.80 -32.54
CA GLU A 241 -3.24 -13.37 -33.68
C GLU A 241 -3.14 -11.85 -33.79
N ILE A 242 -4.23 -11.11 -33.52
CA ILE A 242 -4.24 -9.65 -33.54
C ILE A 242 -3.31 -9.10 -32.45
N VAL A 243 -3.37 -9.65 -31.25
CA VAL A 243 -2.52 -9.23 -30.13
C VAL A 243 -1.06 -9.58 -30.40
N GLN A 244 -0.75 -10.77 -30.93
CA GLN A 244 0.62 -11.14 -31.28
C GLN A 244 1.18 -10.20 -32.36
N LYS A 245 0.40 -9.88 -33.40
CA LYS A 245 0.80 -8.90 -34.43
C LYS A 245 1.02 -7.50 -33.84
N ALA A 246 0.21 -7.08 -32.88
CA ALA A 246 0.40 -5.81 -32.18
C ALA A 246 1.71 -5.82 -31.36
N MET A 247 2.02 -6.91 -30.66
CA MET A 247 3.30 -7.10 -29.95
C MET A 247 4.49 -7.07 -30.92
N ASP A 248 4.39 -7.74 -32.07
CA ASP A 248 5.46 -7.76 -33.08
C ASP A 248 5.68 -6.38 -33.72
N LYS A 249 4.59 -5.65 -33.99
CA LYS A 249 4.65 -4.26 -34.45
C LYS A 249 5.32 -3.37 -33.40
N PHE A 250 4.96 -3.55 -32.14
CA PHE A 250 5.57 -2.82 -31.03
C PHE A 250 7.08 -3.10 -30.93
N ALA A 251 7.49 -4.35 -31.08
CA ALA A 251 8.89 -4.75 -31.07
C ALA A 251 9.69 -4.09 -32.20
N LYS A 252 9.13 -4.00 -33.42
CA LYS A 252 9.76 -3.30 -34.54
C LYS A 252 9.98 -1.81 -34.28
N LEU A 253 9.09 -1.18 -33.49
CA LEU A 253 9.20 0.25 -33.16
C LEU A 253 10.15 0.50 -31.99
N THR A 254 10.11 -0.36 -30.98
CA THR A 254 10.72 -0.09 -29.66
C THR A 254 11.91 -0.97 -29.32
N GLY A 255 12.06 -2.12 -29.99
CA GLY A 255 13.02 -3.16 -29.66
C GLY A 255 12.57 -4.13 -28.56
N ARG A 256 11.40 -3.92 -27.95
CA ARG A 256 10.87 -4.79 -26.88
C ARG A 256 9.87 -5.80 -27.46
N GLN A 257 10.27 -7.07 -27.49
CA GLN A 257 9.44 -8.17 -27.97
C GLN A 257 8.63 -8.79 -26.83
N TYR A 258 7.38 -9.12 -27.13
CA TYR A 258 6.47 -9.82 -26.23
C TYR A 258 5.77 -10.96 -26.98
N SER A 259 5.22 -11.91 -26.22
CA SER A 259 4.43 -13.02 -26.75
C SER A 259 3.21 -13.24 -25.87
N LEU A 260 2.14 -13.84 -26.41
CA LEU A 260 0.92 -14.12 -25.65
C LEU A 260 1.19 -14.94 -24.37
N PHE A 261 2.07 -15.93 -24.52
CA PHE A 261 2.65 -16.75 -23.46
C PHE A 261 4.17 -16.70 -23.66
N GLU A 262 4.90 -16.20 -22.66
CA GLU A 262 6.34 -15.94 -22.78
C GLU A 262 7.10 -16.90 -21.86
N TYR A 263 7.87 -17.81 -22.46
CA TYR A 263 8.71 -18.74 -21.73
C TYR A 263 10.09 -18.14 -21.44
N VAL A 264 10.56 -18.31 -20.21
CA VAL A 264 11.92 -17.97 -19.79
C VAL A 264 12.48 -19.09 -18.92
N GLY A 265 13.66 -19.60 -19.27
CA GLY A 265 14.30 -20.66 -18.49
C GLY A 265 15.23 -21.53 -19.35
N SER A 266 15.61 -22.69 -18.81
CA SER A 266 16.41 -23.67 -19.55
C SER A 266 15.63 -24.20 -20.75
N PRO A 267 16.22 -24.32 -21.95
CA PRO A 267 15.57 -25.01 -23.07
C PRO A 267 15.39 -26.52 -22.82
N LYS A 268 16.02 -27.06 -21.77
CA LYS A 268 15.90 -28.45 -21.32
C LYS A 268 15.06 -28.56 -20.05
N ALA A 269 14.23 -27.56 -19.73
CA ALA A 269 13.51 -27.56 -18.47
C ALA A 269 12.56 -28.76 -18.37
N GLU A 270 12.57 -29.42 -17.21
CA GLU A 270 11.64 -30.50 -16.91
C GLU A 270 10.48 -30.02 -16.02
N ARG A 271 10.70 -28.93 -15.27
CA ARG A 271 9.77 -28.34 -14.29
C ARG A 271 9.53 -26.88 -14.64
N VAL A 272 8.26 -26.50 -14.75
CA VAL A 272 7.86 -25.12 -15.12
C VAL A 272 6.80 -24.57 -14.17
N ILE A 273 6.91 -23.29 -13.83
CA ILE A 273 5.84 -22.54 -13.16
C ILE A 273 5.10 -21.69 -14.20
N ILE A 274 3.78 -21.80 -14.25
CA ILE A 274 2.90 -20.95 -15.07
C ILE A 274 2.17 -19.97 -14.17
N LEU A 275 2.31 -18.68 -14.43
CA LEU A 275 1.69 -17.64 -13.61
C LEU A 275 1.52 -16.32 -14.37
N MET A 276 0.83 -15.39 -13.72
CA MET A 276 0.47 -14.09 -14.27
C MET A 276 0.75 -12.97 -13.27
N GLY A 277 0.97 -11.74 -13.75
CA GLY A 277 1.23 -10.58 -12.92
C GLY A 277 2.66 -10.51 -12.38
N SER A 278 2.87 -9.63 -11.39
CA SER A 278 4.20 -9.23 -10.91
C SER A 278 5.06 -10.38 -10.38
N ALA A 279 4.45 -11.45 -9.87
CA ALA A 279 5.17 -12.62 -9.38
C ALA A 279 5.98 -13.33 -10.46
N ALA A 280 5.60 -13.19 -11.74
CA ALA A 280 6.38 -13.77 -12.82
C ALA A 280 7.75 -13.08 -13.00
N GLU A 281 7.93 -11.82 -12.58
CA GLU A 281 9.25 -11.18 -12.58
C GLU A 281 10.14 -11.75 -11.46
N THR A 282 9.61 -11.93 -10.25
CA THR A 282 10.33 -12.62 -9.15
C THR A 282 10.66 -14.07 -9.50
N THR A 283 9.73 -14.77 -10.15
CA THR A 283 9.95 -16.16 -10.62
C THR A 283 11.02 -16.21 -11.70
N HIS A 284 10.99 -15.28 -12.66
CA HIS A 284 12.03 -15.16 -13.69
C HIS A 284 13.41 -14.96 -13.07
N GLU A 285 13.58 -14.00 -12.15
CA GLU A 285 14.86 -13.79 -11.47
C GLU A 285 15.35 -15.05 -10.73
N THR A 286 14.43 -15.75 -10.07
CA THR A 286 14.74 -16.98 -9.34
C THR A 286 15.12 -18.13 -10.28
N VAL A 287 14.39 -18.32 -11.37
CA VAL A 287 14.67 -19.31 -12.42
C VAL A 287 16.04 -19.06 -13.05
N LYS A 288 16.37 -17.79 -13.33
CA LYS A 288 17.69 -17.43 -13.87
C LYS A 288 18.80 -17.87 -12.90
N PHE A 289 18.65 -17.55 -11.61
CA PHE A 289 19.63 -17.94 -10.59
C PHE A 289 19.72 -19.47 -10.40
N MET A 290 18.60 -20.18 -10.33
CA MET A 290 18.61 -21.64 -10.17
C MET A 290 19.26 -22.37 -11.35
N ASN A 291 19.10 -21.85 -12.57
CA ASN A 291 19.73 -22.41 -13.75
C ASN A 291 21.25 -22.14 -13.85
N GLU A 292 21.81 -21.23 -13.04
CA GLU A 292 23.28 -21.11 -12.89
C GLU A 292 23.89 -22.36 -12.22
N SER A 293 23.05 -23.16 -11.54
CA SER A 293 23.41 -24.45 -10.93
C SER A 293 22.77 -25.65 -11.65
N ASP A 294 22.43 -25.49 -12.94
CA ASP A 294 21.89 -26.56 -13.81
C ASP A 294 20.60 -27.26 -13.33
N GLU A 295 19.74 -26.56 -12.57
CA GLU A 295 18.46 -27.11 -12.09
C GLU A 295 17.44 -27.44 -13.20
N ASN A 296 17.64 -26.92 -14.42
CA ASN A 296 16.74 -27.11 -15.58
C ASN A 296 15.27 -26.78 -15.27
N VAL A 297 15.04 -25.54 -14.87
CA VAL A 297 13.71 -25.01 -14.54
C VAL A 297 13.31 -23.87 -15.47
N GLY A 298 12.01 -23.62 -15.56
CA GLY A 298 11.47 -22.52 -16.37
C GLY A 298 10.26 -21.83 -15.76
N VAL A 299 9.93 -20.67 -16.30
CA VAL A 299 8.71 -19.92 -16.01
C VAL A 299 8.00 -19.59 -17.32
N LEU A 300 6.68 -19.77 -17.35
CA LEU A 300 5.82 -19.29 -18.43
C LEU A 300 4.98 -18.13 -17.91
N LYS A 301 5.19 -16.95 -18.48
CA LYS A 301 4.43 -15.74 -18.14
C LYS A 301 3.21 -15.66 -19.04
N VAL A 302 2.03 -15.69 -18.43
CA VAL A 302 0.76 -15.49 -19.14
C VAL A 302 0.54 -14.00 -19.36
N ARG A 303 0.52 -13.55 -20.62
CA ARG A 303 0.22 -12.16 -20.98
C ARG A 303 -1.24 -12.01 -21.36
N LEU A 304 -1.66 -12.75 -22.39
CA LEU A 304 -3.06 -12.78 -22.82
C LEU A 304 -3.81 -13.91 -22.12
N TYR A 305 -4.55 -13.57 -21.07
CA TYR A 305 -5.36 -14.53 -20.32
C TYR A 305 -6.71 -14.81 -20.99
N ARG A 306 -7.31 -13.79 -21.63
CA ARG A 306 -8.54 -13.96 -22.41
C ARG A 306 -8.44 -13.26 -23.76
N PRO A 307 -8.85 -13.91 -24.87
CA PRO A 307 -9.19 -15.33 -25.00
C PRO A 307 -7.99 -16.24 -24.70
N PHE A 308 -8.23 -17.38 -24.06
CA PHE A 308 -7.17 -18.30 -23.66
C PHE A 308 -6.80 -19.21 -24.84
N SER A 309 -5.62 -19.03 -25.42
CA SER A 309 -5.19 -19.81 -26.59
C SER A 309 -4.37 -21.03 -26.18
N ALA A 310 -5.03 -22.18 -26.07
CA ALA A 310 -4.41 -23.46 -25.70
C ALA A 310 -3.20 -23.82 -26.56
N ASN A 311 -3.32 -23.62 -27.88
CA ASN A 311 -2.24 -23.90 -28.81
C ASN A 311 -0.99 -23.05 -28.57
N HIS A 312 -1.16 -21.74 -28.35
CA HIS A 312 -0.04 -20.84 -28.07
C HIS A 312 0.60 -21.11 -26.70
N LEU A 313 -0.20 -21.49 -25.70
CA LEU A 313 0.29 -21.89 -24.38
C LEU A 313 1.22 -23.10 -24.47
N VAL A 314 0.74 -24.21 -25.06
CA VAL A 314 1.50 -25.46 -25.11
C VAL A 314 2.72 -25.33 -26.01
N LYS A 315 2.62 -24.65 -27.15
CA LYS A 315 3.76 -24.41 -28.06
C LYS A 315 4.87 -23.53 -27.46
N ALA A 316 4.56 -22.69 -26.48
CA ALA A 316 5.56 -21.85 -25.84
C ALA A 316 6.50 -22.64 -24.90
N LEU A 317 6.13 -23.86 -24.52
CA LEU A 317 6.89 -24.69 -23.58
C LEU A 317 7.90 -25.61 -24.30
N PRO A 318 9.07 -25.87 -23.70
CA PRO A 318 9.98 -26.89 -24.19
C PRO A 318 9.37 -28.30 -24.20
N GLU A 319 9.71 -29.12 -25.20
CA GLU A 319 9.27 -30.52 -25.32
C GLU A 319 9.64 -31.40 -24.10
N THR A 320 10.61 -30.96 -23.30
CA THR A 320 11.16 -31.69 -22.15
C THR A 320 10.35 -31.54 -20.88
N VAL A 321 9.34 -30.67 -20.86
CA VAL A 321 8.54 -30.39 -19.65
C VAL A 321 7.76 -31.64 -19.24
N LYS A 322 7.88 -32.02 -17.96
CA LYS A 322 7.20 -33.16 -17.34
C LYS A 322 6.27 -32.73 -16.21
N GLU A 323 6.55 -31.59 -15.58
CA GLU A 323 5.88 -31.14 -14.37
C GLU A 323 5.61 -29.64 -14.40
N ILE A 324 4.39 -29.26 -14.02
CA ILE A 324 3.91 -27.89 -14.07
C ILE A 324 3.24 -27.53 -12.75
N ALA A 325 3.64 -26.39 -12.16
CA ALA A 325 2.86 -25.72 -11.13
C ALA A 325 2.18 -24.49 -11.73
N VAL A 326 0.86 -24.40 -11.60
CA VAL A 326 0.08 -23.22 -12.00
C VAL A 326 -0.24 -22.41 -10.76
N LEU A 327 0.09 -21.11 -10.78
CA LEU A 327 -0.13 -20.24 -9.63
C LEU A 327 -1.20 -19.21 -9.90
N ASP A 328 -2.23 -19.24 -9.07
CA ASP A 328 -3.34 -18.30 -9.08
C ASP A 328 -3.21 -17.29 -7.93
N ARG A 329 -3.37 -16.02 -8.26
CA ARG A 329 -3.41 -14.92 -7.29
C ARG A 329 -4.86 -14.61 -6.89
N THR A 330 -5.67 -15.64 -6.67
CA THR A 330 -7.07 -15.52 -6.24
C THR A 330 -7.48 -16.76 -5.43
N LYS A 331 -8.68 -16.74 -4.87
CA LYS A 331 -9.32 -17.90 -4.25
C LYS A 331 -10.78 -17.95 -4.66
N GLU A 332 -11.22 -19.08 -5.21
CA GLU A 332 -12.63 -19.37 -5.47
C GLU A 332 -13.10 -20.47 -4.49
N PRO A 333 -13.70 -20.12 -3.33
CA PRO A 333 -14.12 -21.11 -2.35
C PRO A 333 -15.12 -22.12 -2.93
N GLY A 334 -14.80 -23.41 -2.82
CA GLY A 334 -15.64 -24.50 -3.31
C GLY A 334 -15.46 -24.85 -4.79
N ALA A 335 -14.63 -24.11 -5.53
CA ALA A 335 -14.27 -24.48 -6.91
C ALA A 335 -13.35 -25.72 -6.92
N THR A 336 -13.35 -26.45 -8.04
CA THR A 336 -12.45 -27.59 -8.28
C THR A 336 -10.99 -27.17 -8.43
N GLY A 337 -10.73 -25.88 -8.61
CA GLY A 337 -9.41 -25.24 -8.63
C GLY A 337 -9.56 -23.76 -8.96
N GLU A 338 -8.46 -23.01 -8.96
CA GLU A 338 -8.50 -21.60 -9.33
C GLU A 338 -8.54 -21.39 -10.88
N PRO A 339 -8.93 -20.20 -11.38
CA PRO A 339 -9.23 -19.99 -12.79
C PRO A 339 -8.08 -20.33 -13.75
N LEU A 340 -6.85 -19.85 -13.50
CA LEU A 340 -5.73 -20.12 -14.40
C LEU A 340 -5.36 -21.61 -14.37
N TYR A 341 -5.35 -22.24 -13.19
CA TYR A 341 -5.17 -23.67 -13.07
C TYR A 341 -6.18 -24.46 -13.91
N GLN A 342 -7.48 -24.15 -13.81
CA GLN A 342 -8.52 -24.83 -14.59
C GLN A 342 -8.33 -24.63 -16.10
N ASP A 343 -7.99 -23.42 -16.55
CA ASP A 343 -7.75 -23.13 -17.97
C ASP A 343 -6.51 -23.87 -18.50
N VAL A 344 -5.44 -23.94 -17.71
CA VAL A 344 -4.22 -24.69 -18.07
C VAL A 344 -4.54 -26.18 -18.16
N VAL A 345 -5.20 -26.76 -17.17
CA VAL A 345 -5.59 -28.18 -17.21
C VAL A 345 -6.43 -28.46 -18.45
N THR A 346 -7.44 -27.64 -18.71
CA THR A 346 -8.32 -27.78 -19.88
C THR A 346 -7.53 -27.67 -21.19
N ALA A 347 -6.69 -26.65 -21.34
CA ALA A 347 -5.89 -26.45 -22.54
C ALA A 347 -4.94 -27.61 -22.83
N PHE A 348 -4.30 -28.16 -21.80
CA PHE A 348 -3.41 -29.31 -21.97
C PHE A 348 -4.18 -30.58 -22.35
N VAL A 349 -5.34 -30.83 -21.74
CA VAL A 349 -6.19 -31.96 -22.11
C VAL A 349 -6.68 -31.85 -23.55
N GLU A 350 -7.11 -30.66 -23.98
CA GLU A 350 -7.57 -30.42 -25.36
C GLU A 350 -6.43 -30.54 -26.39
N GLU A 351 -5.24 -30.01 -26.11
CA GLU A 351 -4.09 -30.14 -27.02
C GLU A 351 -3.52 -31.57 -27.04
N ALA A 352 -3.55 -32.30 -25.92
CA ALA A 352 -3.10 -33.70 -25.87
C ALA A 352 -3.98 -34.64 -26.69
N ASN A 353 -5.24 -34.28 -26.95
CA ASN A 353 -6.13 -35.02 -27.84
C ASN A 353 -5.84 -34.77 -29.34
N LYS A 354 -4.91 -33.88 -29.68
CA LYS A 354 -4.51 -33.61 -31.06
C LYS A 354 -3.32 -34.48 -31.44
N GLU A 355 -3.28 -34.92 -32.71
CA GLU A 355 -2.20 -35.78 -33.24
C GLU A 355 -0.80 -35.13 -33.18
N ASN A 356 -0.75 -33.80 -33.07
CA ASN A 356 0.48 -33.00 -33.08
C ASN A 356 0.80 -32.36 -31.72
N PHE A 357 0.43 -33.00 -30.61
CA PHE A 357 0.83 -32.57 -29.28
C PHE A 357 2.37 -32.50 -29.19
N HIS A 358 2.90 -31.30 -28.93
CA HIS A 358 4.34 -31.03 -29.05
C HIS A 358 5.18 -31.63 -27.91
N LEU A 359 4.59 -31.81 -26.73
CA LEU A 359 5.31 -32.38 -25.59
C LEU A 359 5.38 -33.90 -25.68
N LYS A 360 6.43 -34.49 -25.11
CA LYS A 360 6.66 -35.94 -25.14
C LYS A 360 5.56 -36.75 -24.45
N SER A 361 4.91 -36.16 -23.44
CA SER A 361 3.80 -36.77 -22.70
C SER A 361 3.02 -35.67 -21.97
N MET A 362 1.81 -35.99 -21.53
CA MET A 362 1.03 -35.10 -20.67
C MET A 362 1.81 -34.83 -19.35
N PRO A 363 2.16 -33.58 -19.03
CA PRO A 363 2.85 -33.28 -17.79
C PRO A 363 1.92 -33.45 -16.59
N LYS A 364 2.50 -33.70 -15.41
CA LYS A 364 1.77 -33.58 -14.14
C LYS A 364 1.53 -32.11 -13.85
N ILE A 365 0.28 -31.72 -13.60
CA ILE A 365 -0.11 -30.32 -13.36
C ILE A 365 -0.69 -30.19 -11.96
N ILE A 366 -0.04 -29.38 -11.12
CA ILE A 366 -0.55 -28.97 -9.80
C ILE A 366 -0.94 -27.50 -9.79
N GLY A 367 -1.92 -27.13 -8.98
CA GLY A 367 -2.39 -25.76 -8.76
C GLY A 367 -2.03 -25.27 -7.36
N GLY A 368 -1.66 -24.00 -7.27
CA GLY A 368 -1.31 -23.35 -6.01
C GLY A 368 -1.81 -21.91 -5.94
N ARG A 369 -2.13 -21.47 -4.72
CA ARG A 369 -2.49 -20.07 -4.43
C ARG A 369 -1.33 -19.32 -3.81
N TYR A 370 -1.19 -18.06 -4.18
CA TYR A 370 -0.18 -17.17 -3.61
C TYR A 370 -0.68 -15.73 -3.55
N GLY A 371 0.00 -14.89 -2.77
CA GLY A 371 -0.01 -13.44 -2.97
C GLY A 371 -1.35 -12.72 -2.79
N LEU A 372 -2.36 -13.37 -2.18
CA LEU A 372 -3.65 -12.75 -1.87
C LEU A 372 -3.43 -11.52 -1.01
N SER A 373 -4.13 -10.42 -1.31
CA SER A 373 -3.96 -9.18 -0.56
C SER A 373 -2.52 -8.67 -0.46
N SER A 374 -1.75 -8.78 -1.54
CA SER A 374 -0.32 -8.44 -1.56
C SER A 374 0.52 -9.17 -0.51
N LYS A 375 0.10 -10.36 -0.06
CA LYS A 375 0.99 -11.28 0.65
C LYS A 375 2.28 -11.44 -0.17
N GLU A 376 3.41 -11.44 0.53
CA GLU A 376 4.70 -11.50 -0.14
C GLU A 376 4.85 -12.78 -0.97
N PHE A 377 5.56 -12.65 -2.09
CA PHE A 377 5.96 -13.76 -2.93
C PHE A 377 7.46 -13.65 -3.21
N THR A 378 8.24 -14.51 -2.57
CA THR A 378 9.70 -14.37 -2.51
C THR A 378 10.41 -15.47 -3.31
N PRO A 379 11.69 -15.29 -3.69
CA PRO A 379 12.48 -16.34 -4.30
C PRO A 379 12.51 -17.65 -3.50
N GLY A 380 12.51 -17.58 -2.16
CA GLY A 380 12.43 -18.77 -1.31
C GLY A 380 11.14 -19.56 -1.54
N MET A 381 10.01 -18.85 -1.68
CA MET A 381 8.73 -19.46 -2.01
C MET A 381 8.73 -20.06 -3.43
N VAL A 382 9.28 -19.36 -4.42
CA VAL A 382 9.45 -19.90 -5.79
C VAL A 382 10.25 -21.20 -5.76
N LYS A 383 11.38 -21.22 -5.03
CA LYS A 383 12.18 -22.44 -4.87
C LYS A 383 11.39 -23.54 -4.17
N GLY A 384 10.62 -23.23 -3.12
CA GLY A 384 9.76 -24.19 -2.43
C GLY A 384 8.75 -24.87 -3.36
N ILE A 385 8.21 -24.14 -4.34
CA ILE A 385 7.33 -24.73 -5.37
C ILE A 385 8.11 -25.68 -6.30
N PHE A 386 9.30 -25.30 -6.74
CA PHE A 386 10.13 -26.20 -7.55
C PHE A 386 10.60 -27.43 -6.78
N ASP A 387 10.85 -27.30 -5.47
CA ASP A 387 11.17 -28.41 -4.58
C ASP A 387 9.96 -29.32 -4.38
N GLU A 388 8.74 -28.77 -4.32
CA GLU A 388 7.50 -29.55 -4.31
C GLU A 388 7.34 -30.36 -5.59
N LEU A 389 7.58 -29.76 -6.76
CA LEU A 389 7.52 -30.45 -8.05
C LEU A 389 8.47 -31.65 -8.09
N LYS A 390 9.66 -31.58 -7.48
CA LYS A 390 10.62 -32.71 -7.43
C LYS A 390 10.08 -33.96 -6.73
N LYS A 391 8.99 -33.88 -5.96
CA LYS A 391 8.46 -35.00 -5.20
C LYS A 391 7.70 -35.97 -6.10
N ASP A 392 7.76 -37.26 -5.77
CA ASP A 392 7.01 -38.30 -6.50
C ASP A 392 5.49 -38.04 -6.49
N ASP A 393 4.98 -37.53 -5.36
CA ASP A 393 3.58 -37.12 -5.17
C ASP A 393 3.51 -35.65 -4.68
N PRO A 394 3.56 -34.67 -5.60
CA PRO A 394 3.54 -33.27 -5.24
C PRO A 394 2.13 -32.85 -4.80
N LYS A 395 2.05 -32.06 -3.74
CA LYS A 395 0.81 -31.52 -3.17
C LYS A 395 0.10 -30.64 -4.20
N ASN A 396 -1.08 -31.05 -4.63
CA ASN A 396 -1.98 -30.22 -5.41
C ASN A 396 -2.85 -29.31 -4.51
N HIS A 397 -3.42 -28.24 -5.06
CA HIS A 397 -4.25 -27.24 -4.38
C HIS A 397 -3.59 -26.58 -3.16
N PHE A 398 -2.28 -26.38 -3.26
CA PHE A 398 -1.48 -25.87 -2.16
C PHE A 398 -1.65 -24.36 -1.95
N THR A 399 -1.10 -23.86 -0.84
CA THR A 399 -0.87 -22.42 -0.60
C THR A 399 0.61 -22.18 -0.37
N ILE A 400 1.10 -20.97 -0.65
CA ILE A 400 2.46 -20.58 -0.29
C ILE A 400 2.53 -19.16 0.23
N GLY A 401 3.39 -18.95 1.23
CA GLY A 401 3.54 -17.68 1.94
C GLY A 401 2.64 -17.52 3.18
N ILE A 402 1.99 -18.60 3.63
CA ILE A 402 1.24 -18.67 4.90
C ILE A 402 1.56 -19.99 5.62
N ILE A 403 1.19 -20.08 6.90
CA ILE A 403 1.22 -21.32 7.67
C ILE A 403 -0.22 -21.79 7.82
N ASP A 404 -0.62 -22.77 7.00
CA ASP A 404 -1.96 -23.37 7.07
C ASP A 404 -1.90 -24.67 7.89
N ASP A 405 -2.05 -24.52 9.20
CA ASP A 405 -2.11 -25.60 10.19
C ASP A 405 -3.52 -26.17 10.40
N VAL A 406 -4.50 -25.70 9.63
CA VAL A 406 -5.90 -26.14 9.71
C VAL A 406 -6.21 -27.14 8.60
N THR A 407 -5.93 -26.77 7.35
CA THR A 407 -6.17 -27.63 6.18
C THR A 407 -4.88 -28.21 5.58
N ASN A 408 -3.72 -27.87 6.15
CA ASN A 408 -2.42 -28.40 5.75
C ASN A 408 -2.10 -28.21 4.27
N THR A 409 -2.58 -27.12 3.66
CA THR A 409 -2.35 -26.83 2.24
C THR A 409 -1.03 -26.10 1.99
N SER A 410 -0.44 -25.47 3.02
CA SER A 410 0.79 -24.68 2.84
C SER A 410 2.00 -25.55 2.46
N LEU A 411 2.87 -25.01 1.60
CA LEU A 411 4.19 -25.58 1.30
C LEU A 411 5.26 -25.02 2.23
N GLU A 412 6.22 -25.86 2.59
CA GLU A 412 7.44 -25.45 3.27
C GLU A 412 8.41 -24.77 2.30
N TYR A 413 9.15 -23.77 2.77
CA TYR A 413 10.18 -23.10 1.98
C TYR A 413 11.26 -22.48 2.87
N ASP A 414 12.47 -22.30 2.32
CA ASP A 414 13.54 -21.58 3.01
C ASP A 414 13.35 -20.07 2.90
N ALA A 415 12.94 -19.43 3.99
CA ALA A 415 12.76 -17.98 4.08
C ALA A 415 14.07 -17.17 3.93
N ASN A 416 15.24 -17.80 4.07
CA ASN A 416 16.55 -17.16 3.95
C ASN A 416 17.13 -17.21 2.53
N PHE A 417 16.52 -18.02 1.65
CA PHE A 417 16.93 -18.14 0.27
C PHE A 417 16.73 -16.81 -0.46
N SER A 418 17.81 -16.32 -1.08
CA SER A 418 17.83 -15.09 -1.85
C SER A 418 18.84 -15.25 -2.98
N PRO A 419 18.46 -14.97 -4.25
CA PRO A 419 19.39 -14.86 -5.35
C PRO A 419 20.51 -13.86 -5.00
N ARG A 420 21.75 -14.20 -5.35
CA ARG A 420 22.88 -13.29 -5.17
C ARG A 420 22.81 -12.22 -6.27
N VAL A 421 22.39 -11.02 -5.90
CA VAL A 421 22.48 -9.87 -6.81
C VAL A 421 23.71 -9.07 -6.44
N GLU A 422 24.79 -9.27 -7.21
CA GLU A 422 26.02 -8.50 -7.04
C GLU A 422 25.77 -7.03 -7.38
N LYS A 423 26.34 -6.12 -6.58
CA LYS A 423 26.38 -4.66 -6.84
C LYS A 423 25.02 -3.94 -6.93
N ILE A 424 24.00 -4.37 -6.16
CA ILE A 424 22.77 -3.59 -5.94
C ILE A 424 22.76 -2.94 -4.55
N PHE A 425 22.45 -1.65 -4.50
CA PHE A 425 22.06 -0.96 -3.27
C PHE A 425 20.67 -1.43 -2.82
N ARG A 426 20.49 -1.72 -1.52
CA ARG A 426 19.23 -2.18 -0.91
C ARG A 426 18.98 -1.39 0.37
N GLY A 427 18.19 -0.33 0.27
CA GLY A 427 17.87 0.57 1.37
C GLY A 427 16.48 0.33 1.95
N MET A 428 16.37 0.34 3.27
CA MET A 428 15.10 0.33 4.00
C MET A 428 14.98 1.56 4.89
N PHE A 429 13.84 2.25 4.83
CA PHE A 429 13.61 3.49 5.56
C PHE A 429 12.30 3.39 6.34
N PHE A 430 12.41 3.40 7.67
CA PHE A 430 11.29 3.33 8.60
C PHE A 430 10.92 4.75 9.04
N GLY A 431 9.77 5.23 8.58
CA GLY A 431 9.26 6.57 8.88
C GLY A 431 7.87 6.53 9.50
N LEU A 432 7.45 7.63 10.12
CA LEU A 432 6.11 7.80 10.65
C LEU A 432 5.18 8.35 9.56
N GLY A 433 3.92 7.90 9.55
CA GLY A 433 2.88 8.48 8.71
C GLY A 433 2.87 10.02 8.82
N SER A 434 3.02 10.70 7.68
CA SER A 434 3.10 12.17 7.54
C SER A 434 4.41 12.85 7.96
N ASP A 435 5.50 12.13 8.25
CA ASP A 435 6.82 12.74 8.55
C ASP A 435 7.60 13.21 7.29
N GLY A 436 7.11 12.84 6.10
CA GLY A 436 7.71 13.17 4.80
C GLY A 436 8.73 12.17 4.26
N THR A 437 8.99 11.05 4.96
CA THR A 437 9.95 10.00 4.57
C THR A 437 9.67 9.43 3.18
N VAL A 438 8.43 9.01 2.92
CA VAL A 438 8.03 8.46 1.62
C VAL A 438 8.24 9.49 0.50
N GLY A 439 7.89 10.76 0.74
CA GLY A 439 8.08 11.83 -0.24
C GLY A 439 9.55 12.07 -0.56
N ALA A 440 10.40 12.11 0.47
CA ALA A 440 11.85 12.21 0.31
C ALA A 440 12.42 11.02 -0.48
N ASN A 441 11.99 9.80 -0.16
CA ASN A 441 12.43 8.60 -0.89
C ASN A 441 11.98 8.59 -2.35
N LYS A 442 10.72 8.97 -2.66
CA LYS A 442 10.27 9.16 -4.05
C LYS A 442 11.14 10.18 -4.80
N ASN A 443 11.53 11.26 -4.13
CA ASN A 443 12.44 12.26 -4.70
C ASN A 443 13.86 11.68 -4.91
N SER A 444 14.41 10.97 -3.92
CA SER A 444 15.72 10.32 -4.02
C SER A 444 15.81 9.33 -5.17
N ILE A 445 14.77 8.51 -5.40
CA ILE A 445 14.72 7.58 -6.54
C ILE A 445 14.76 8.37 -7.86
N LYS A 446 14.03 9.48 -7.96
CA LYS A 446 14.02 10.33 -9.16
C LYS A 446 15.39 10.95 -9.42
N ILE A 447 16.06 11.49 -8.39
CA ILE A 447 17.41 12.04 -8.50
C ILE A 447 18.37 10.94 -9.00
N ILE A 448 18.41 9.79 -8.33
CA ILE A 448 19.34 8.71 -8.70
C ILE A 448 19.03 8.18 -10.11
N GLY A 449 17.75 7.96 -10.43
CA GLY A 449 17.33 7.45 -11.74
C GLY A 449 17.60 8.40 -12.91
N GLN A 450 17.63 9.71 -12.68
CA GLN A 450 17.87 10.73 -13.70
C GLN A 450 19.35 11.11 -13.84
N GLU A 451 20.10 11.10 -12.74
CA GLU A 451 21.51 11.54 -12.71
C GLU A 451 22.50 10.39 -12.91
N THR A 452 22.03 9.14 -12.91
CA THR A 452 22.86 7.96 -13.15
C THR A 452 22.28 7.06 -14.23
N ASP A 453 23.11 6.17 -14.78
CA ASP A 453 22.65 5.10 -15.66
C ASP A 453 22.02 3.92 -14.90
N PHE A 454 22.00 3.94 -13.56
CA PHE A 454 21.38 2.87 -12.78
C PHE A 454 19.88 2.75 -13.05
N TYR A 455 19.40 1.51 -13.01
CA TYR A 455 18.01 1.20 -12.76
C TYR A 455 17.68 1.56 -11.32
N ALA A 456 16.51 2.16 -11.14
CA ALA A 456 16.02 2.62 -9.85
C ALA A 456 14.63 2.01 -9.61
N GLN A 457 14.43 1.46 -8.42
CA GLN A 457 13.15 0.90 -7.97
C GLN A 457 12.84 1.43 -6.56
N GLY A 458 11.58 1.77 -6.32
CA GLY A 458 11.06 2.03 -4.99
C GLY A 458 9.69 1.44 -4.77
N TYR A 459 9.53 0.79 -3.61
CA TYR A 459 8.25 0.30 -3.13
C TYR A 459 8.00 0.83 -1.72
N PHE A 460 6.75 1.17 -1.41
CA PHE A 460 6.38 1.84 -0.16
C PHE A 460 5.27 1.06 0.52
N VAL A 461 5.58 0.49 1.69
CA VAL A 461 4.61 -0.15 2.56
C VAL A 461 4.00 0.94 3.44
N TYR A 462 2.69 1.08 3.33
CA TYR A 462 1.89 1.94 4.20
C TYR A 462 1.05 1.08 5.12
N ASP A 463 0.86 1.55 6.34
CA ASP A 463 -0.22 1.10 7.20
C ASP A 463 -1.53 1.79 6.76
N SER A 464 -2.65 1.10 6.94
CA SER A 464 -3.99 1.64 6.73
C SER A 464 -4.41 2.65 7.81
N LYS A 465 -3.75 2.67 8.98
CA LYS A 465 -3.89 3.77 9.95
C LYS A 465 -3.42 5.10 9.34
N LYS A 466 -4.28 6.12 9.37
CA LYS A 466 -4.04 7.41 8.69
C LYS A 466 -2.92 8.26 9.28
N ALA A 467 -2.68 8.15 10.58
CA ALA A 467 -1.63 8.90 11.27
C ALA A 467 -0.96 8.05 12.34
N GLY A 468 0.33 8.32 12.60
CA GLY A 468 1.10 7.69 13.67
C GLY A 468 1.44 6.22 13.44
N SER A 469 1.40 5.77 12.19
CA SER A 469 1.70 4.41 11.79
C SER A 469 3.06 4.31 11.10
N THR A 470 3.60 3.10 11.04
CA THR A 470 4.89 2.85 10.40
C THR A 470 4.72 2.88 8.88
N THR A 471 5.63 3.57 8.21
CA THR A 471 5.83 3.48 6.75
C THR A 471 7.20 2.89 6.50
N VAL A 472 7.30 1.94 5.58
CA VAL A 472 8.57 1.31 5.23
C VAL A 472 8.83 1.50 3.74
N SER A 473 9.87 2.27 3.41
CA SER A 473 10.30 2.45 2.02
C SER A 473 11.40 1.44 1.69
N HIS A 474 11.27 0.74 0.58
CA HIS A 474 12.23 -0.23 0.05
C HIS A 474 12.81 0.29 -1.26
N LEU A 475 14.10 0.60 -1.27
CA LEU A 475 14.78 1.17 -2.43
C LEU A 475 15.83 0.23 -2.98
N ARG A 476 15.86 0.05 -4.30
CA ARG A 476 16.92 -0.69 -5.00
C ARG A 476 17.52 0.16 -6.12
N PHE A 477 18.85 0.15 -6.22
CA PHE A 477 19.60 0.79 -7.31
C PHE A 477 20.70 -0.13 -7.82
N GLY A 478 20.90 -0.21 -9.13
CA GLY A 478 22.04 -0.92 -9.72
C GLY A 478 22.11 -0.85 -11.24
N GLU A 479 23.17 -1.41 -11.80
CA GLU A 479 23.48 -1.36 -13.23
C GLU A 479 22.54 -2.22 -14.09
N ASN A 480 22.01 -3.31 -13.52
CA ASN A 480 21.15 -4.26 -14.21
C ASN A 480 19.67 -3.98 -13.95
N ARG A 481 18.82 -4.40 -14.89
CA ARG A 481 17.36 -4.37 -14.71
C ARG A 481 16.97 -5.10 -13.43
N ILE A 482 16.12 -4.44 -12.64
CA ILE A 482 15.63 -4.97 -11.36
C ILE A 482 14.32 -5.72 -11.66
N HIS A 483 14.34 -7.04 -11.52
CA HIS A 483 13.16 -7.91 -11.67
C HIS A 483 12.47 -8.22 -10.33
N THR A 484 13.11 -7.87 -9.21
CA THR A 484 12.65 -8.29 -7.88
C THR A 484 11.41 -7.52 -7.44
N THR A 485 10.25 -8.14 -7.54
CA THR A 485 8.93 -7.58 -7.17
C THR A 485 8.50 -8.02 -5.76
N ASN A 486 9.42 -7.98 -4.81
CA ASN A 486 9.20 -8.34 -3.40
C ASN A 486 9.84 -7.32 -2.44
N LEU A 487 9.59 -7.45 -1.14
CA LEU A 487 10.23 -6.63 -0.11
C LEU A 487 11.70 -7.01 0.09
N ILE A 488 12.49 -6.02 0.53
CA ILE A 488 13.89 -6.25 0.91
C ILE A 488 13.92 -6.98 2.25
N ARG A 489 14.59 -8.13 2.29
CA ARG A 489 14.86 -8.88 3.53
C ARG A 489 16.31 -8.83 4.02
N LYS A 490 17.23 -8.40 3.14
CA LYS A 490 18.66 -8.22 3.42
C LYS A 490 19.09 -6.85 2.87
N ALA A 491 19.16 -5.85 3.75
CA ALA A 491 19.44 -4.46 3.42
C ALA A 491 20.89 -4.10 3.77
N ASN A 492 21.57 -3.37 2.88
CA ASN A 492 22.89 -2.78 3.15
C ASN A 492 22.81 -1.37 3.73
N PHE A 493 21.61 -0.79 3.76
CA PHE A 493 21.34 0.49 4.39
C PHE A 493 19.98 0.45 5.09
N ILE A 494 19.95 0.82 6.37
CA ILE A 494 18.71 0.97 7.14
C ILE A 494 18.69 2.36 7.77
N ALA A 495 17.58 3.08 7.59
CA ALA A 495 17.31 4.33 8.29
C ALA A 495 16.06 4.21 9.16
N CYS A 496 16.14 4.68 10.40
CA CYS A 496 15.04 4.73 11.35
C CYS A 496 14.78 6.19 11.72
N HIS A 497 13.68 6.75 11.24
CA HIS A 497 13.37 8.17 11.37
C HIS A 497 12.57 8.50 12.65
N ALA A 498 12.15 7.48 13.41
CA ALA A 498 11.52 7.63 14.72
C ALA A 498 12.12 6.65 15.72
N PHE A 499 12.67 7.15 16.83
CA PHE A 499 13.37 6.34 17.83
C PHE A 499 12.49 5.23 18.44
N GLU A 500 11.20 5.51 18.68
CA GLU A 500 10.28 4.57 19.33
C GLU A 500 10.06 3.27 18.52
N PHE A 501 10.34 3.25 17.20
CA PHE A 501 10.28 2.00 16.41
C PHE A 501 11.27 0.94 16.88
N LEU A 502 12.39 1.34 17.47
CA LEU A 502 13.37 0.39 18.02
C LEU A 502 12.82 -0.42 19.18
N ARG A 503 11.80 0.10 19.88
CA ARG A 503 11.15 -0.57 21.01
C ARG A 503 10.01 -1.48 20.56
N SER A 504 9.37 -1.15 19.44
CA SER A 504 8.17 -1.85 18.94
C SER A 504 8.46 -2.91 17.89
N GLN A 505 9.58 -2.78 17.17
CA GLN A 505 9.90 -3.61 16.01
C GLN A 505 11.38 -3.96 15.97
N ASP A 506 11.70 -5.22 15.64
CA ASP A 506 13.08 -5.61 15.32
C ASP A 506 13.44 -5.23 13.88
N ILE A 507 13.68 -3.94 13.64
CA ILE A 507 13.99 -3.43 12.29
C ILE A 507 15.38 -3.86 11.79
N LEU A 508 16.32 -4.13 12.70
CA LEU A 508 17.70 -4.49 12.34
C LEU A 508 17.84 -5.97 11.99
N LYS A 509 16.79 -6.79 12.16
CA LYS A 509 16.77 -8.16 11.63
C LYS A 509 17.06 -8.21 10.12
N TYR A 510 16.63 -7.19 9.38
CA TYR A 510 16.83 -7.07 7.93
C TYR A 510 18.23 -6.59 7.53
N ALA A 511 19.07 -6.11 8.46
CA ALA A 511 20.41 -5.62 8.13
C ALA A 511 21.33 -6.78 7.72
N GLU A 512 22.09 -6.61 6.64
CA GLU A 512 23.21 -7.50 6.32
C GLU A 512 24.46 -7.14 7.12
N LYS A 513 25.46 -8.02 7.11
CA LYS A 513 26.73 -7.79 7.81
C LYS A 513 27.45 -6.56 7.20
N GLY A 514 27.88 -5.63 8.04
CA GLY A 514 28.56 -4.41 7.62
C GLY A 514 27.64 -3.32 7.05
N ALA A 515 26.32 -3.49 7.14
CA ALA A 515 25.35 -2.50 6.68
C ALA A 515 25.47 -1.17 7.45
N THR A 516 25.03 -0.08 6.81
CA THR A 516 24.92 1.23 7.44
C THR A 516 23.58 1.37 8.16
N PHE A 517 23.60 1.81 9.41
CA PHE A 517 22.41 2.13 10.19
C PHE A 517 22.38 3.61 10.55
N LEU A 518 21.35 4.34 10.08
CA LEU A 518 21.11 5.75 10.36
C LEU A 518 19.89 5.88 11.30
N LEU A 519 20.06 6.53 12.45
CA LEU A 519 18.99 6.72 13.45
C LEU A 519 18.72 8.20 13.72
N ASN A 520 17.46 8.61 13.59
CA ASN A 520 16.99 9.85 14.18
C ASN A 520 16.78 9.63 15.69
N SER A 521 17.60 10.28 16.51
CA SER A 521 17.69 10.08 17.96
C SER A 521 17.49 11.39 18.71
N PRO A 522 16.64 11.44 19.75
CA PRO A 522 16.54 12.59 20.65
C PRO A 522 17.66 12.62 21.71
N TYR A 523 18.52 11.59 21.76
CA TYR A 523 19.59 11.48 22.75
C TYR A 523 20.96 11.84 22.15
N PRO A 524 21.84 12.50 22.92
CA PRO A 524 23.20 12.82 22.50
C PRO A 524 24.05 11.58 22.17
N LYS A 525 25.07 11.78 21.33
CA LYS A 525 25.99 10.70 20.87
C LYS A 525 26.69 9.94 22.00
N ASP A 526 26.95 10.61 23.12
CA ASP A 526 27.71 10.03 24.23
C ASP A 526 26.83 9.21 25.18
N GLU A 527 25.49 9.34 25.07
CA GLU A 527 24.52 8.66 25.93
C GLU A 527 23.63 7.66 25.18
N ILE A 528 23.51 7.78 23.85
CA ILE A 528 22.59 6.98 23.02
C ILE A 528 22.68 5.48 23.28
N TRP A 529 23.89 4.97 23.54
CA TRP A 529 24.08 3.54 23.77
C TRP A 529 23.26 3.04 24.96
N ASP A 530 23.08 3.82 26.02
CA ASP A 530 22.31 3.39 27.18
C ASP A 530 20.81 3.33 26.94
N TYR A 531 20.30 4.07 25.95
CA TYR A 531 18.88 4.11 25.59
C TYR A 531 18.48 3.06 24.55
N LEU A 532 19.43 2.47 23.83
CA LEU A 532 19.12 1.45 22.81
C LEU A 532 18.61 0.14 23.44
N PRO A 533 17.55 -0.47 22.87
CA PRO A 533 17.10 -1.80 23.25
C PRO A 533 18.18 -2.88 23.06
N SER A 534 18.13 -3.92 23.89
CA SER A 534 19.15 -4.97 23.93
C SER A 534 19.30 -5.74 22.62
N ASN A 535 18.20 -6.03 21.93
CA ASN A 535 18.19 -6.67 20.61
C ASN A 535 18.87 -5.79 19.54
N VAL A 536 18.65 -4.47 19.59
CA VAL A 536 19.27 -3.50 18.68
C VAL A 536 20.78 -3.44 18.89
N LYS A 537 21.24 -3.36 20.15
CA LYS A 537 22.67 -3.42 20.51
C LYS A 537 23.33 -4.68 19.96
N LYS A 538 22.67 -5.83 20.14
CA LYS A 538 23.14 -7.13 19.64
C LYS A 538 23.31 -7.12 18.12
N HIS A 539 22.32 -6.65 17.36
CA HIS A 539 22.44 -6.56 15.90
C HIS A 539 23.59 -5.66 15.47
N ILE A 540 23.79 -4.51 16.13
CA ILE A 540 24.88 -3.57 15.80
C ILE A 540 26.25 -4.25 15.97
N VAL A 541 26.46 -4.95 17.08
CA VAL A 541 27.73 -5.63 17.39
C VAL A 541 27.93 -6.87 16.51
N ASP A 542 26.98 -7.80 16.49
CA ASP A 542 27.10 -9.11 15.82
C ASP A 542 27.28 -8.94 14.31
N LYS A 543 26.58 -7.97 13.71
CA LYS A 543 26.65 -7.69 12.28
C LYS A 543 27.73 -6.66 11.93
N GLY A 544 28.37 -6.03 12.91
CA GLY A 544 29.39 -4.98 12.71
C GLY A 544 28.85 -3.81 11.89
N LEU A 545 27.69 -3.26 12.29
CA LEU A 545 27.01 -2.19 11.57
C LEU A 545 27.78 -0.86 11.68
N LYS A 546 27.75 -0.06 10.61
CA LYS A 546 28.23 1.32 10.65
C LYS A 546 27.11 2.21 11.19
N PHE A 547 27.21 2.60 12.45
CA PHE A 547 26.12 3.25 13.18
C PHE A 547 26.27 4.77 13.19
N TYR A 548 25.26 5.47 12.67
CA TYR A 548 25.17 6.93 12.61
C TYR A 548 23.91 7.43 13.29
N ILE A 549 24.00 8.58 13.96
CA ILE A 549 22.87 9.25 14.58
C ILE A 549 22.78 10.73 14.20
N ILE A 550 21.58 11.27 14.31
CA ILE A 550 21.29 12.71 14.23
C ILE A 550 20.03 13.03 15.03
N ASP A 551 19.98 14.18 15.72
CA ASP A 551 18.72 14.73 16.23
C ASP A 551 18.07 15.60 15.16
N ALA A 552 17.35 14.95 14.24
CA ALA A 552 16.77 15.65 13.10
C ALA A 552 15.64 16.61 13.50
N LEU A 553 15.00 16.40 14.67
CA LEU A 553 13.96 17.29 15.18
C LEU A 553 14.54 18.60 15.68
N SER A 554 15.64 18.56 16.44
CA SER A 554 16.33 19.77 16.90
C SER A 554 16.89 20.55 15.71
N VAL A 555 17.56 19.88 14.77
CA VAL A 555 18.06 20.50 13.53
C VAL A 555 16.94 21.17 12.74
N ALA A 556 15.78 20.51 12.61
CA ALA A 556 14.62 21.08 11.91
C ALA A 556 14.02 22.29 12.65
N LYS A 557 13.93 22.24 13.99
CA LYS A 557 13.41 23.36 14.81
C LYS A 557 14.30 24.59 14.69
N GLU A 558 15.62 24.41 14.81
CA GLU A 558 16.61 25.49 14.71
C GLU A 558 16.63 26.12 13.30
N ALA A 559 16.47 25.30 12.26
CA ALA A 559 16.31 25.78 10.88
C ALA A 559 14.91 26.40 10.59
N GLY A 560 14.01 26.47 11.58
CA GLY A 560 12.68 27.06 11.43
C GLY A 560 11.69 26.23 10.60
N MET A 561 11.93 24.92 10.49
CA MET A 561 11.13 23.91 9.75
C MET A 561 10.08 23.20 10.62
N GLY A 562 10.06 23.45 11.93
CA GLY A 562 9.14 22.81 12.87
C GLY A 562 9.50 21.33 13.07
N SER A 563 8.54 20.43 12.91
CA SER A 563 8.73 18.97 13.07
C SER A 563 9.11 18.22 11.78
N ARG A 564 9.43 18.93 10.69
CA ARG A 564 9.71 18.32 9.38
C ARG A 564 11.18 17.89 9.25
N ILE A 565 11.42 16.59 9.41
CA ILE A 565 12.76 15.99 9.38
C ILE A 565 13.21 15.47 8.00
N ASN A 566 12.29 15.43 7.03
CA ASN A 566 12.48 14.76 5.75
C ASN A 566 13.73 15.23 4.97
N THR A 567 13.97 16.54 4.85
CA THR A 567 15.13 17.11 4.15
C THR A 567 16.45 16.77 4.86
N VAL A 568 16.45 16.77 6.20
CA VAL A 568 17.61 16.44 7.04
C VAL A 568 18.00 14.97 6.84
N MET A 569 17.02 14.07 6.98
CA MET A 569 17.25 12.62 6.81
C MET A 569 17.63 12.25 5.37
N GLN A 570 17.04 12.91 4.37
CA GLN A 570 17.39 12.70 2.96
C GLN A 570 18.85 13.08 2.68
N THR A 571 19.31 14.19 3.26
CA THR A 571 20.70 14.65 3.11
C THR A 571 21.68 13.64 3.73
N CYS A 572 21.36 13.13 4.92
CA CYS A 572 22.14 12.09 5.58
C CYS A 572 22.20 10.80 4.74
N PHE A 573 21.09 10.39 4.13
CA PHE A 573 21.06 9.25 3.21
C PHE A 573 22.05 9.40 2.06
N PHE A 574 22.04 10.51 1.32
CA PHE A 574 22.95 10.70 0.19
C PHE A 574 24.42 10.77 0.61
N LYS A 575 24.70 11.34 1.79
CA LYS A 575 26.05 11.36 2.36
C LYS A 575 26.58 9.96 2.68
N LEU A 576 25.71 9.06 3.18
CA LEU A 576 26.11 7.76 3.71
C LEU A 576 25.95 6.59 2.71
N ALA A 577 25.00 6.66 1.79
CA ALA A 577 24.66 5.56 0.89
C ALA A 577 25.68 5.35 -0.24
N ASN A 578 26.45 6.40 -0.58
CA ASN A 578 27.48 6.38 -1.61
C ASN A 578 27.01 5.84 -2.98
N VAL A 579 25.74 6.06 -3.34
CA VAL A 579 25.15 5.67 -4.64
C VAL A 579 25.44 6.72 -5.71
N VAL A 580 25.52 7.99 -5.30
CA VAL A 580 25.86 9.16 -6.13
C VAL A 580 26.86 10.01 -5.34
N ASP A 581 27.73 10.74 -6.01
CA ASP A 581 28.62 11.71 -5.34
C ASP A 581 27.79 12.68 -4.47
N ALA A 582 28.19 12.82 -3.21
CA ALA A 582 27.42 13.58 -2.24
C ALA A 582 27.25 15.06 -2.64
N LYS A 583 28.24 15.69 -3.28
CA LYS A 583 28.14 17.10 -3.70
C LYS A 583 27.12 17.25 -4.83
N ILE A 584 27.12 16.33 -5.79
CA ILE A 584 26.13 16.30 -6.88
C ILE A 584 24.72 16.09 -6.29
N ALA A 585 24.56 15.13 -5.39
CA ALA A 585 23.28 14.85 -4.76
C ALA A 585 22.74 16.05 -3.98
N ILE A 586 23.58 16.71 -3.16
CA ILE A 586 23.20 17.90 -2.39
C ILE A 586 22.77 19.05 -3.31
N ALA A 587 23.50 19.30 -4.40
CA ALA A 587 23.12 20.33 -5.38
C ALA A 587 21.74 20.02 -6.00
N LYS A 588 21.46 18.76 -6.32
CA LYS A 588 20.18 18.31 -6.89
C LYS A 588 19.02 18.38 -5.89
N ILE A 589 19.28 18.11 -4.61
CA ILE A 589 18.31 18.34 -3.53
C ILE A 589 17.94 19.82 -3.48
N LYS A 590 18.94 20.73 -3.48
CA LYS A 590 18.70 22.18 -3.48
C LYS A 590 17.95 22.65 -4.73
N GLU A 591 18.27 22.11 -5.92
CA GLU A 591 17.53 22.36 -7.17
C GLU A 591 16.05 21.90 -7.07
N ALA A 592 15.81 20.71 -6.52
CA ALA A 592 14.46 20.17 -6.35
C ALA A 592 13.63 20.98 -5.34
N ILE A 593 14.25 21.47 -4.27
CA ILE A 593 13.65 22.39 -3.30
C ILE A 593 13.22 23.68 -4.00
N GLU A 594 14.10 24.29 -4.80
CA GLU A 594 13.81 25.52 -5.55
C GLU A 594 12.64 25.33 -6.51
N LYS A 595 12.65 24.24 -7.28
CA LYS A 595 11.55 23.92 -8.21
C LYS A 595 10.21 23.74 -7.48
N THR A 596 10.24 23.15 -6.29
CA THR A 596 9.03 22.81 -5.51
C THR A 596 8.48 24.02 -4.73
N TYR A 597 9.35 24.87 -4.19
CA TYR A 597 8.97 25.92 -3.24
C TYR A 597 9.33 27.34 -3.67
N GLY A 598 10.16 27.53 -4.71
CA GLY A 598 10.60 28.85 -5.17
C GLY A 598 9.44 29.74 -5.63
N HIS A 599 8.42 29.16 -6.27
CA HIS A 599 7.20 29.87 -6.65
C HIS A 599 6.25 30.16 -5.47
N LYS A 600 6.48 29.57 -4.30
CA LYS A 600 5.62 29.72 -3.11
C LYS A 600 6.19 30.72 -2.09
N SER A 601 7.47 30.58 -1.73
CA SER A 601 8.09 31.41 -0.69
C SER A 601 9.62 31.28 -0.69
N PRO A 602 10.37 32.37 -0.98
CA PRO A 602 11.83 32.39 -0.85
C PRO A 602 12.32 32.01 0.55
N GLY A 603 11.64 32.48 1.60
CA GLY A 603 11.99 32.13 2.99
C GLY A 603 11.79 30.64 3.32
N THR A 604 10.93 29.91 2.60
CA THR A 604 10.81 28.46 2.75
C THR A 604 11.99 27.72 2.10
N VAL A 605 12.48 28.23 0.96
CA VAL A 605 13.68 27.68 0.30
C VAL A 605 14.89 27.83 1.21
N GLU A 606 15.12 29.03 1.74
CA GLU A 606 16.28 29.33 2.60
C GLU A 606 16.31 28.42 3.84
N LYS A 607 15.18 28.26 4.53
CA LYS A 607 15.05 27.32 5.66
C LYS A 607 15.42 25.89 5.31
N ASN A 608 15.02 25.42 4.12
CA ASN A 608 15.40 24.08 3.66
C ASN A 608 16.89 23.99 3.35
N PHE A 609 17.51 25.03 2.79
CA PHE A 609 18.95 25.05 2.53
C PHE A 609 19.74 25.01 3.83
N THR A 610 19.36 25.82 4.82
CA THR A 610 19.94 25.78 6.17
C THR A 610 19.82 24.40 6.79
N ALA A 611 18.66 23.74 6.65
CA ALA A 611 18.46 22.38 7.15
C ALA A 611 19.37 21.34 6.46
N VAL A 612 19.61 21.47 5.14
CA VAL A 612 20.54 20.59 4.40
C VAL A 612 21.97 20.76 4.92
N ASP A 613 22.43 22.00 5.07
CA ASP A 613 23.81 22.29 5.48
C ASP A 613 24.04 21.87 6.95
N SER A 614 23.10 22.20 7.84
CA SER A 614 23.15 21.84 9.27
C SER A 614 23.07 20.32 9.50
N ALA A 615 22.40 19.58 8.63
CA ALA A 615 22.31 18.12 8.73
C ALA A 615 23.69 17.44 8.65
N LEU A 616 24.59 17.97 7.82
CA LEU A 616 25.93 17.39 7.63
C LEU A 616 26.84 17.65 8.83
N GLU A 617 26.66 18.80 9.50
CA GLU A 617 27.44 19.18 10.69
C GLU A 617 27.01 18.40 11.95
N ASN A 618 25.73 18.02 12.01
CA ASN A 618 25.11 17.31 13.15
C ASN A 618 24.96 15.80 12.95
N LEU A 619 25.55 15.24 11.87
CA LEU A 619 25.59 13.81 11.64
C LEU A 619 26.80 13.20 12.36
N HIS A 620 26.56 12.29 13.29
CA HIS A 620 27.61 11.69 14.12
C HIS A 620 27.75 10.20 13.88
N GLU A 621 28.98 9.73 13.68
CA GLU A 621 29.31 8.31 13.70
C GLU A 621 29.52 7.83 15.13
N ILE A 622 28.92 6.70 15.48
CA ILE A 622 29.06 6.07 16.79
C ILE A 622 30.07 4.93 16.68
N THR A 623 31.20 5.06 17.37
CA THR A 623 32.20 4.00 17.44
C THR A 623 31.76 2.94 18.45
N VAL A 624 31.40 1.75 17.96
CA VAL A 624 30.99 0.61 18.79
C VAL A 624 32.14 -0.40 18.85
N SER A 625 32.68 -0.65 20.04
CA SER A 625 33.67 -1.73 20.24
C SER A 625 32.98 -3.10 20.23
N LYS A 626 33.64 -4.10 19.64
CA LYS A 626 33.17 -5.50 19.66
C LYS A 626 33.20 -6.14 21.04
N ASP A 627 34.01 -5.59 21.94
CA ASP A 627 34.23 -6.13 23.29
C ASP A 627 33.26 -5.52 24.33
N ILE A 628 32.30 -4.69 23.88
CA ILE A 628 31.35 -4.04 24.79
C ILE A 628 30.36 -5.06 25.34
N VAL A 629 30.27 -5.15 26.67
CA VAL A 629 29.28 -6.02 27.34
C VAL A 629 27.89 -5.41 27.17
N VAL A 630 27.00 -6.09 26.46
CA VAL A 630 25.60 -5.68 26.29
C VAL A 630 24.85 -5.93 27.59
N LYS A 631 24.55 -4.87 28.35
CA LYS A 631 23.62 -4.95 29.48
C LYS A 631 22.19 -4.97 28.96
N MET A 632 21.42 -5.97 29.40
CA MET A 632 20.00 -6.08 29.10
C MET A 632 19.23 -5.10 29.99
N LYS A 633 18.59 -4.09 29.40
CA LYS A 633 17.55 -3.30 30.08
C LYS A 633 16.26 -3.53 29.30
N GLU A 634 15.25 -4.08 29.97
CA GLU A 634 13.94 -4.31 29.35
C GLU A 634 13.26 -2.96 29.09
N THR A 635 12.72 -2.81 27.88
CA THR A 635 11.81 -1.72 27.53
C THR A 635 10.38 -2.21 27.69
N ALA A 636 9.50 -1.36 28.23
CA ALA A 636 8.09 -1.71 28.34
C ALA A 636 7.50 -2.07 26.96
N PRO A 637 6.68 -3.12 26.86
CA PRO A 637 6.06 -3.53 25.60
C PRO A 637 5.04 -2.47 25.14
N VAL A 638 4.86 -2.33 23.83
CA VAL A 638 3.87 -1.38 23.26
C VAL A 638 2.42 -1.82 23.52
N PHE A 639 2.22 -3.11 23.75
CA PHE A 639 0.98 -3.67 24.24
C PHE A 639 1.13 -4.00 25.72
N SER A 640 0.16 -3.61 26.54
CA SER A 640 0.15 -3.95 27.96
C SER A 640 0.09 -5.46 28.18
N ASP A 641 0.88 -5.98 29.13
CA ASP A 641 0.82 -7.39 29.56
C ASP A 641 -0.53 -7.79 30.18
N MET A 642 -1.33 -6.78 30.58
CA MET A 642 -2.69 -6.95 31.09
C MET A 642 -3.73 -7.20 29.98
N ALA A 643 -3.33 -7.11 28.71
CA ALA A 643 -4.25 -7.33 27.59
C ALA A 643 -4.74 -8.79 27.53
N PRO A 644 -5.96 -9.04 27.02
CA PRO A 644 -6.47 -10.39 26.82
C PRO A 644 -5.56 -11.23 25.92
N ASP A 645 -5.56 -12.55 26.10
CA ASP A 645 -4.64 -13.45 25.38
C ASP A 645 -4.74 -13.34 23.86
N PHE A 646 -5.95 -13.18 23.30
CA PHE A 646 -6.12 -12.94 21.87
C PHE A 646 -5.43 -11.65 21.41
N VAL A 647 -5.50 -10.57 22.21
CA VAL A 647 -4.85 -9.30 21.89
C VAL A 647 -3.33 -9.44 21.94
N LYS A 648 -2.78 -10.12 22.96
CA LYS A 648 -1.33 -10.34 23.11
C LYS A 648 -0.76 -11.26 22.02
N ASN A 649 -1.46 -12.34 21.71
CA ASN A 649 -0.96 -13.38 20.83
C ASN A 649 -1.26 -13.12 19.34
N VAL A 650 -2.23 -12.25 19.03
CA VAL A 650 -2.63 -11.94 17.65
C VAL A 650 -2.43 -10.46 17.34
N SER A 651 -3.19 -9.57 17.98
CA SER A 651 -3.15 -8.13 17.66
C SER A 651 -1.76 -7.51 17.88
N ALA A 652 -1.08 -7.85 18.97
CA ALA A 652 0.26 -7.32 19.27
C ALA A 652 1.32 -7.87 18.30
N GLN A 653 1.19 -9.11 17.84
CA GLN A 653 2.08 -9.69 16.83
C GLN A 653 1.92 -8.98 15.48
N ILE A 654 0.68 -8.70 15.06
CA ILE A 654 0.41 -7.91 13.85
C ILE A 654 1.03 -6.52 13.99
N TYR A 655 0.82 -5.86 15.13
CA TYR A 655 1.41 -4.54 15.39
C TYR A 655 2.93 -4.53 15.36
N ALA A 656 3.57 -5.58 15.89
CA ALA A 656 5.02 -5.76 15.88
C ALA A 656 5.61 -6.10 14.50
N GLY A 657 4.78 -6.16 13.44
CA GLY A 657 5.20 -6.54 12.10
C GLY A 657 5.50 -8.04 11.95
N LEU A 658 4.88 -8.87 12.79
CA LEU A 658 4.99 -10.34 12.81
C LEU A 658 3.67 -11.02 12.39
N GLY A 659 2.73 -10.26 11.82
CA GLY A 659 1.44 -10.80 11.37
C GLY A 659 1.55 -11.86 10.27
N ASP A 660 2.64 -11.86 9.49
CA ASP A 660 2.92 -12.88 8.49
C ASP A 660 3.29 -14.24 9.09
N ASP A 661 3.76 -14.28 10.34
CA ASP A 661 4.18 -15.49 11.04
C ASP A 661 3.01 -16.17 11.80
N LEU A 662 1.83 -15.52 11.85
CA LEU A 662 0.64 -16.07 12.47
C LEU A 662 0.01 -17.16 11.58
N PRO A 663 -0.30 -18.36 12.13
CA PRO A 663 -0.93 -19.43 11.37
C PRO A 663 -2.42 -19.17 11.15
N VAL A 664 -3.03 -19.93 10.23
CA VAL A 664 -4.46 -19.83 9.92
C VAL A 664 -5.33 -20.05 11.17
N SER A 665 -4.94 -20.95 12.07
CA SER A 665 -5.66 -21.23 13.33
C SER A 665 -5.73 -20.05 14.31
N ALA A 666 -4.86 -19.03 14.15
CA ALA A 666 -4.85 -17.87 15.02
C ALA A 666 -6.03 -16.90 14.76
N PHE A 667 -6.69 -17.02 13.61
CA PHE A 667 -7.69 -16.05 13.15
C PHE A 667 -9.14 -16.51 13.34
N PRO A 668 -10.08 -15.58 13.60
CA PRO A 668 -11.51 -15.87 13.57
C PRO A 668 -11.99 -16.37 12.20
N LYS A 669 -12.88 -17.36 12.20
CA LYS A 669 -13.34 -18.04 10.96
C LYS A 669 -14.15 -17.14 10.03
N ASP A 670 -14.82 -16.13 10.58
CA ASP A 670 -15.75 -15.23 9.89
C ASP A 670 -15.25 -13.77 9.87
N GLY A 671 -14.03 -13.52 10.36
CA GLY A 671 -13.48 -12.16 10.47
C GLY A 671 -14.04 -11.35 11.65
N THR A 672 -14.69 -11.96 12.64
CA THR A 672 -15.19 -11.25 13.84
C THR A 672 -14.06 -10.97 14.84
N TRP A 673 -13.83 -9.68 15.17
CA TRP A 673 -12.79 -9.24 16.12
C TRP A 673 -13.37 -8.69 17.43
N PRO A 674 -12.66 -8.81 18.57
CA PRO A 674 -13.06 -8.16 19.82
C PRO A 674 -12.98 -6.63 19.72
N THR A 675 -13.80 -5.93 20.50
CA THR A 675 -13.80 -4.47 20.60
C THR A 675 -12.97 -3.97 21.80
N GLY A 676 -12.71 -2.66 21.84
CA GLY A 676 -11.96 -2.05 22.95
C GLY A 676 -10.50 -2.49 23.02
N THR A 677 -9.92 -2.82 21.87
CA THR A 677 -8.53 -3.28 21.70
C THR A 677 -7.52 -2.15 21.63
N SER A 678 -7.91 -0.98 21.12
CA SER A 678 -7.05 0.21 21.01
C SER A 678 -6.49 0.69 22.36
N LYS A 679 -7.21 0.49 23.47
CA LYS A 679 -6.75 0.88 24.82
C LYS A 679 -5.48 0.15 25.27
N TRP A 680 -5.17 -0.99 24.67
CA TRP A 680 -3.97 -1.76 24.97
C TRP A 680 -2.76 -1.30 24.16
N GLU A 681 -2.97 -0.56 23.07
CA GLU A 681 -1.92 0.06 22.28
C GLU A 681 -1.42 1.32 23.02
N LYS A 682 -0.10 1.49 23.19
CA LYS A 682 0.52 2.67 23.83
C LYS A 682 1.54 3.29 22.89
N ARG A 683 1.03 4.09 21.95
CA ARG A 683 1.72 4.48 20.70
C ARG A 683 2.82 5.52 20.87
N ASN A 684 2.75 6.34 21.92
CA ASN A 684 3.77 7.34 22.27
C ASN A 684 4.13 8.29 21.11
N LEU A 685 3.11 8.81 20.40
CA LEU A 685 3.29 9.57 19.15
C LEU A 685 3.64 11.05 19.34
N ALA A 686 3.13 11.67 20.41
CA ALA A 686 3.13 13.12 20.52
C ALA A 686 4.46 13.65 21.09
N PRO A 687 5.18 14.57 20.42
CA PRO A 687 6.34 15.21 21.04
C PRO A 687 5.95 16.03 22.28
N ASP A 688 4.77 16.64 22.25
CA ASP A 688 4.21 17.47 23.32
C ASP A 688 2.80 16.97 23.70
N ILE A 689 2.42 17.06 24.97
CA ILE A 689 1.11 16.67 25.51
C ILE A 689 0.46 17.80 26.31
N PRO A 690 -0.87 17.81 26.45
CA PRO A 690 -1.54 18.82 27.26
C PRO A 690 -1.34 18.57 28.77
N VAL A 691 -0.96 19.61 29.51
CA VAL A 691 -0.80 19.62 30.98
C VAL A 691 -1.88 20.49 31.61
N TRP A 692 -2.55 19.97 32.63
CA TRP A 692 -3.66 20.65 33.32
C TRP A 692 -3.18 21.59 34.45
N GLU A 693 -3.59 22.85 34.37
CA GLU A 693 -3.41 23.89 35.39
C GLU A 693 -4.72 23.99 36.22
N ALA A 694 -4.72 23.32 37.37
CA ALA A 694 -5.92 23.04 38.14
C ALA A 694 -6.47 24.27 38.90
N ASP A 695 -5.60 25.19 39.28
CA ASP A 695 -5.89 26.43 40.03
C ASP A 695 -6.79 27.40 39.25
N ILE A 696 -6.58 27.54 37.95
CA ILE A 696 -7.34 28.45 37.09
C ILE A 696 -8.48 27.75 36.33
N CYS A 697 -8.54 26.42 36.31
CA CYS A 697 -9.52 25.66 35.56
C CYS A 697 -10.97 25.90 36.03
N ILE A 698 -11.88 26.18 35.08
CA ILE A 698 -13.31 26.40 35.36
C ILE A 698 -14.18 25.14 35.22
N GLN A 699 -13.59 23.97 34.95
CA GLN A 699 -14.29 22.67 34.86
C GLN A 699 -15.42 22.65 33.80
N CYS A 700 -15.18 23.27 32.63
CA CYS A 700 -16.19 23.36 31.56
C CYS A 700 -16.25 22.15 30.61
N ASN A 701 -15.26 21.24 30.69
CA ASN A 701 -15.10 20.05 29.86
C ASN A 701 -15.04 20.29 28.33
N LYS A 702 -14.82 21.53 27.87
CA LYS A 702 -14.66 21.82 26.43
C LYS A 702 -13.46 21.08 25.82
N CYS A 703 -12.34 21.00 26.55
CA CYS A 703 -11.14 20.26 26.15
C CYS A 703 -11.41 18.77 25.91
N VAL A 704 -12.30 18.16 26.70
CA VAL A 704 -12.74 16.76 26.58
C VAL A 704 -13.68 16.58 25.41
N ASN A 705 -14.60 17.53 25.22
CA ASN A 705 -15.59 17.49 24.15
C ASN A 705 -14.94 17.43 22.77
N VAL A 706 -13.95 18.30 22.53
CA VAL A 706 -13.27 18.41 21.24
C VAL A 706 -12.17 17.39 21.03
N CYS A 707 -11.82 16.60 22.05
CA CYS A 707 -10.73 15.64 21.94
C CYS A 707 -11.10 14.53 20.94
N PRO A 708 -10.36 14.38 19.83
CA PRO A 708 -10.70 13.40 18.80
C PRO A 708 -10.33 11.96 19.17
N HIS A 709 -9.53 11.75 20.21
CA HIS A 709 -9.01 10.43 20.57
C HIS A 709 -9.42 9.99 21.98
N ALA A 710 -10.25 10.78 22.67
CA ALA A 710 -10.63 10.55 24.06
C ALA A 710 -9.43 10.42 25.03
N VAL A 711 -8.33 11.12 24.76
CA VAL A 711 -7.08 11.07 25.56
C VAL A 711 -7.07 12.03 26.75
N ILE A 712 -8.11 12.84 26.90
CA ILE A 712 -8.29 13.71 28.05
C ILE A 712 -9.69 13.49 28.61
N ARG A 713 -9.80 13.15 29.89
CA ARG A 713 -11.07 12.74 30.51
C ARG A 713 -11.26 13.36 31.89
N PRO A 714 -12.49 13.72 32.25
CA PRO A 714 -12.83 14.11 33.59
C PRO A 714 -13.50 12.96 34.36
N LYS A 715 -13.31 12.91 35.68
CA LYS A 715 -14.16 12.14 36.61
C LYS A 715 -14.56 13.01 37.79
N VAL A 716 -15.76 12.75 38.31
CA VAL A 716 -16.22 13.28 39.60
C VAL A 716 -16.48 12.11 40.55
N TYR A 717 -15.88 12.15 41.74
CA TYR A 717 -15.86 11.02 42.69
C TYR A 717 -15.61 11.49 44.14
N ASP A 718 -15.88 10.63 45.12
CA ASP A 718 -15.65 10.91 46.56
C ASP A 718 -14.14 11.03 46.85
N LYS A 719 -13.74 12.10 47.55
CA LYS A 719 -12.34 12.39 47.92
C LYS A 719 -11.64 11.26 48.66
N LYS A 720 -12.36 10.34 49.32
CA LYS A 720 -11.80 9.17 50.01
C LYS A 720 -11.05 8.23 49.06
N LEU A 721 -11.40 8.22 47.77
CA LEU A 721 -10.71 7.41 46.77
C LEU A 721 -9.30 7.94 46.46
N LEU A 722 -8.93 9.14 46.91
CA LEU A 722 -7.59 9.71 46.75
C LEU A 722 -6.55 9.15 47.72
N LYS A 723 -6.92 8.23 48.62
CA LYS A 723 -6.03 7.69 49.66
C LYS A 723 -4.71 7.14 49.09
N ASP A 724 -4.80 6.45 47.96
CA ASP A 724 -3.67 5.79 47.29
C ASP A 724 -3.28 6.53 45.99
N ALA A 725 -3.65 7.80 45.85
CA ALA A 725 -3.33 8.60 44.67
C ALA A 725 -1.82 8.86 44.57
N PRO A 726 -1.23 8.78 43.35
CA PRO A 726 0.16 9.17 43.13
C PRO A 726 0.41 10.62 43.55
N GLU A 727 1.64 10.94 43.95
CA GLU A 727 2.01 12.30 44.42
C GLU A 727 1.74 13.39 43.38
N THR A 728 1.88 13.07 42.09
CA THR A 728 1.64 14.01 40.98
C THR A 728 0.19 14.05 40.52
N PHE A 729 -0.71 13.26 41.12
CA PHE A 729 -2.11 13.17 40.71
C PHE A 729 -2.91 14.40 41.17
N LYS A 730 -3.39 15.19 40.21
CA LYS A 730 -4.10 16.44 40.50
C LYS A 730 -5.59 16.19 40.72
N SER A 731 -6.17 16.88 41.71
CA SER A 731 -7.62 16.95 41.93
C SER A 731 -8.00 18.30 42.53
N VAL A 732 -9.25 18.74 42.28
CA VAL A 732 -9.80 20.00 42.83
C VAL A 732 -11.23 19.80 43.28
N LYS A 733 -11.74 20.68 44.14
CA LYS A 733 -13.17 20.69 44.52
C LYS A 733 -14.04 20.84 43.27
N VAL A 734 -15.01 19.93 43.10
CA VAL A 734 -15.95 20.00 41.97
C VAL A 734 -16.87 21.22 42.10
N ARG A 735 -17.16 21.89 40.98
CA ARG A 735 -18.06 23.05 40.90
C ARG A 735 -19.42 22.61 40.34
N GLY A 736 -20.50 22.89 41.05
CA GLY A 736 -21.88 22.61 40.63
C GLY A 736 -22.75 22.30 41.86
N ARG A 737 -24.05 22.54 41.78
CA ARG A 737 -24.99 22.27 42.89
C ARG A 737 -25.44 20.80 42.94
N GLU A 738 -25.23 20.10 41.84
CA GLU A 738 -25.55 18.70 41.64
C GLU A 738 -24.55 17.72 42.29
N TRP A 739 -23.43 18.23 42.81
CA TRP A 739 -22.35 17.45 43.41
C TRP A 739 -22.30 17.62 44.93
N LEU A 740 -21.87 16.57 45.62
CA LEU A 740 -21.72 16.56 47.07
C LEU A 740 -20.46 17.33 47.51
N GLU A 741 -20.45 17.80 48.76
CA GLU A 741 -19.35 18.62 49.28
C GLU A 741 -17.99 17.88 49.31
N ASP A 742 -18.02 16.58 49.54
CA ASP A 742 -16.84 15.71 49.61
C ASP A 742 -16.41 15.14 48.25
N GLU A 743 -17.03 15.58 47.15
CA GLU A 743 -16.65 15.17 45.81
C GLU A 743 -15.58 16.08 45.18
N VAL A 744 -14.69 15.47 44.42
CA VAL A 744 -13.60 16.13 43.71
C VAL A 744 -13.71 15.88 42.21
N TYR A 745 -13.08 16.77 41.45
CA TYR A 745 -12.94 16.70 40.01
C TYR A 745 -11.47 16.52 39.65
N THR A 746 -11.18 15.57 38.75
CA THR A 746 -9.88 15.42 38.10
C THR A 746 -10.07 15.50 36.60
N LEU A 747 -9.17 16.20 35.91
CA LEU A 747 -9.00 16.15 34.46
C LEU A 747 -7.66 15.47 34.17
N GLN A 748 -7.71 14.23 33.70
CA GLN A 748 -6.52 13.41 33.48
C GLN A 748 -6.24 13.21 31.99
N VAL A 749 -4.96 13.14 31.63
CA VAL A 749 -4.49 12.95 30.25
C VAL A 749 -3.81 11.59 30.11
N ALA A 750 -4.17 10.84 29.07
CA ALA A 750 -3.50 9.63 28.63
C ALA A 750 -2.28 10.02 27.79
N ALA A 751 -1.13 10.20 28.44
CA ALA A 751 0.09 10.71 27.79
C ALA A 751 0.53 9.87 26.58
N GLU A 752 0.46 8.54 26.71
CA GLU A 752 0.96 7.60 25.70
C GLU A 752 0.03 7.45 24.49
N ASP A 753 -1.23 7.87 24.61
CA ASP A 753 -2.24 7.78 23.56
C ASP A 753 -2.49 9.12 22.86
N CYS A 754 -2.00 10.22 23.47
CA CYS A 754 -2.15 11.55 22.92
C CYS A 754 -1.42 11.69 21.58
N THR A 755 -2.05 12.38 20.63
CA THR A 755 -1.46 12.67 19.31
C THR A 755 -0.92 14.10 19.19
N GLY A 756 -0.95 14.90 20.27
CA GLY A 756 -0.40 16.25 20.30
C GLY A 756 -1.12 17.27 19.40
N CYS A 757 -2.41 17.08 19.09
CA CYS A 757 -3.14 17.90 18.13
C CYS A 757 -3.47 19.33 18.59
N ARG A 758 -3.24 19.67 19.86
CA ARG A 758 -3.46 20.99 20.49
C ARG A 758 -4.90 21.50 20.55
N VAL A 759 -5.86 20.83 19.91
CA VAL A 759 -7.29 21.27 19.87
C VAL A 759 -7.88 21.53 21.26
N CYS A 760 -7.51 20.73 22.27
CA CYS A 760 -7.94 20.92 23.65
C CYS A 760 -7.40 22.21 24.31
N VAL A 761 -6.19 22.63 23.94
CA VAL A 761 -5.54 23.87 24.39
C VAL A 761 -6.10 25.09 23.66
N ASP A 762 -6.40 24.94 22.37
CA ASP A 762 -6.93 26.03 21.56
C ASP A 762 -8.37 26.38 21.95
N VAL A 763 -9.21 25.39 22.26
CA VAL A 763 -10.59 25.61 22.71
C VAL A 763 -10.71 26.11 24.15
N CYS A 764 -9.64 26.01 24.96
CA CYS A 764 -9.68 26.38 26.36
C CYS A 764 -10.03 27.88 26.50
N PRO A 765 -11.18 28.22 27.12
CA PRO A 765 -11.62 29.61 27.22
C PRO A 765 -10.90 30.38 28.34
N VAL A 766 -10.16 29.67 29.20
CA VAL A 766 -9.49 30.24 30.36
C VAL A 766 -8.08 30.68 29.97
N ARG A 767 -7.77 31.94 30.26
CA ARG A 767 -6.42 32.50 30.29
C ARG A 767 -6.19 33.07 31.67
N ASP A 768 -4.96 32.93 32.16
CA ASP A 768 -4.51 33.61 33.36
C ASP A 768 -4.61 35.14 33.17
N LYS A 769 -4.90 35.87 34.24
CA LYS A 769 -5.09 37.32 34.20
C LYS A 769 -3.75 38.06 34.14
N GLU A 770 -2.71 37.48 34.70
CA GLU A 770 -1.36 38.05 34.79
C GLU A 770 -0.49 37.61 33.61
N ASP A 771 -0.65 36.36 33.14
CA ASP A 771 0.01 35.86 31.93
C ASP A 771 -0.99 35.34 30.87
N PRO A 772 -1.32 36.12 29.83
CA PRO A 772 -2.22 35.70 28.76
C PRO A 772 -1.79 34.45 27.97
N ASN A 773 -0.51 34.03 28.08
CA ASN A 773 0.00 32.81 27.47
C ASN A 773 -0.25 31.56 28.34
N ARG A 774 -0.47 31.73 29.65
CA ARG A 774 -0.83 30.65 30.57
C ARG A 774 -2.34 30.37 30.48
N LYS A 775 -2.70 29.19 30.02
CA LYS A 775 -4.10 28.70 29.99
C LYS A 775 -4.34 27.63 31.04
N ALA A 776 -5.60 27.26 31.27
CA ALA A 776 -5.94 26.13 32.15
C ALA A 776 -5.43 24.77 31.63
N ILE A 777 -4.99 24.71 30.38
CA ILE A 777 -4.34 23.55 29.79
C ILE A 777 -3.32 24.01 28.75
N ASN A 778 -2.08 23.54 28.81
CA ASN A 778 -0.95 24.00 27.98
C ASN A 778 -0.20 22.81 27.36
N MET A 779 0.51 23.02 26.26
CA MET A 779 1.32 21.96 25.64
C MET A 779 2.72 21.95 26.24
N GLU A 780 3.16 20.81 26.76
CA GLU A 780 4.51 20.62 27.31
C GLU A 780 5.20 19.39 26.73
N PRO A 781 6.55 19.33 26.71
CA PRO A 781 7.29 18.16 26.24
C PRO A 781 6.87 16.87 26.95
N GLN A 782 6.60 15.81 26.19
CA GLN A 782 6.07 14.56 26.74
C GLN A 782 7.09 13.80 27.60
N ILE A 783 8.34 13.70 27.14
CA ILE A 783 9.34 12.78 27.71
C ILE A 783 9.52 12.93 29.23
N PRO A 784 9.68 14.14 29.79
CA PRO A 784 9.81 14.31 31.25
C PRO A 784 8.55 13.97 32.05
N LEU A 785 7.38 13.97 31.41
CA LEU A 785 6.08 13.80 32.05
C LEU A 785 5.51 12.39 31.91
N ARG A 786 5.92 11.65 30.88
CA ARG A 786 5.31 10.38 30.44
C ARG A 786 5.10 9.38 31.57
N ASP A 787 6.14 9.09 32.36
CA ASP A 787 6.07 8.01 33.35
C ASP A 787 5.18 8.37 34.55
N ALA A 788 5.22 9.63 34.99
CA ALA A 788 4.31 10.13 36.01
C ALA A 788 2.86 10.14 35.51
N GLU A 789 2.62 10.63 34.29
CA GLU A 789 1.27 10.68 33.72
C GLU A 789 0.71 9.30 33.36
N ARG A 790 1.56 8.31 33.03
CA ARG A 790 1.14 6.90 32.92
C ARG A 790 0.59 6.41 34.25
N THR A 791 1.35 6.61 35.33
CA THR A 791 0.92 6.20 36.68
C THR A 791 -0.37 6.91 37.10
N ASN A 792 -0.50 8.21 36.80
CA ASN A 792 -1.72 8.98 37.05
C ASN A 792 -2.91 8.48 36.23
N TRP A 793 -2.68 8.10 34.96
CA TRP A 793 -3.71 7.55 34.08
C TRP A 793 -4.20 6.19 34.57
N ASP A 794 -3.31 5.30 34.97
CA ASP A 794 -3.67 3.98 35.52
C ASP A 794 -4.48 4.13 36.81
N PHE A 795 -4.06 5.03 37.71
CA PHE A 795 -4.83 5.37 38.90
C PHE A 795 -6.22 5.95 38.54
N PHE A 796 -6.30 6.87 37.57
CA PHE A 796 -7.56 7.43 37.09
C PHE A 796 -8.52 6.37 36.54
N LEU A 797 -8.00 5.35 35.83
CA LEU A 797 -8.80 4.23 35.34
C LEU A 797 -9.32 3.33 36.49
N SER A 798 -8.59 3.25 37.61
CA SER A 798 -9.02 2.48 38.79
C SER A 798 -10.19 3.13 39.54
N ILE A 799 -10.37 4.45 39.43
CA ILE A 799 -11.49 5.18 40.01
C ILE A 799 -12.78 4.78 39.26
N PRO A 800 -13.88 4.43 39.95
CA PRO A 800 -15.15 4.11 39.30
C PRO A 800 -15.65 5.22 38.37
N GLU A 801 -16.28 4.84 37.26
CA GLU A 801 -16.95 5.81 36.37
C GLU A 801 -18.06 6.55 37.12
N THR A 802 -18.23 7.85 36.84
CA THR A 802 -19.30 8.65 37.45
C THR A 802 -20.66 8.09 37.03
N ASP A 803 -21.55 7.92 38.01
CA ASP A 803 -22.91 7.41 37.79
C ASP A 803 -23.65 8.23 36.71
N ARG A 804 -24.06 7.53 35.64
CA ARG A 804 -24.70 8.12 34.46
C ARG A 804 -26.03 8.80 34.79
N ASP A 805 -26.70 8.41 35.88
CA ASP A 805 -28.00 8.96 36.27
C ASP A 805 -27.89 10.27 37.06
N ARG A 806 -26.71 10.54 37.62
CA ARG A 806 -26.40 11.81 38.31
C ARG A 806 -25.96 12.93 37.36
N VAL A 807 -25.66 12.60 36.11
CA VAL A 807 -25.10 13.53 35.12
C VAL A 807 -26.20 14.11 34.23
N ASN A 808 -26.28 15.45 34.12
CA ASN A 808 -27.13 16.09 33.13
C ASN A 808 -26.57 15.93 31.70
N ARG A 809 -27.05 14.89 31.01
CA ARG A 809 -26.64 14.50 29.65
C ARG A 809 -26.97 15.55 28.58
N GLY A 810 -27.91 16.46 28.84
CA GLY A 810 -28.33 17.53 27.92
C GLY A 810 -27.37 18.72 27.86
N THR A 811 -26.29 18.73 28.66
CA THR A 811 -25.31 19.82 28.68
C THR A 811 -23.94 19.38 28.15
N PRO A 812 -23.18 20.29 27.50
CA PRO A 812 -21.80 19.98 27.11
C PRO A 812 -20.93 19.57 28.29
N LYS A 813 -21.05 20.24 29.45
CA LYS A 813 -20.28 19.88 30.65
C LYS A 813 -20.62 18.46 31.13
N GLY A 814 -21.90 18.16 31.30
CA GLY A 814 -22.35 16.88 31.84
C GLY A 814 -22.03 15.70 30.92
N SER A 815 -22.38 15.79 29.63
CA SER A 815 -22.12 14.70 28.66
C SER A 815 -20.66 14.23 28.62
N GLN A 816 -19.71 15.12 28.91
CA GLN A 816 -18.28 14.81 28.90
C GLN A 816 -17.76 14.09 30.15
N ILE A 817 -18.56 14.01 31.21
CA ILE A 817 -18.26 13.22 32.41
C ILE A 817 -18.55 11.72 32.17
N LEU A 818 -19.41 11.41 31.20
CA LEU A 818 -19.73 10.03 30.84
C LEU A 818 -18.54 9.36 30.15
N GLN A 819 -18.33 8.07 30.44
CA GLN A 819 -17.32 7.26 29.78
C GLN A 819 -17.48 7.28 28.25
N PRO A 820 -16.44 7.63 27.48
CA PRO A 820 -16.42 7.44 26.04
C PRO A 820 -16.22 5.95 25.71
N LEU A 821 -16.99 5.40 24.77
CA LEU A 821 -16.83 4.01 24.28
C LEU A 821 -16.17 3.95 22.89
N PHE A 822 -15.69 5.08 22.40
CA PHE A 822 -14.87 5.20 21.20
C PHE A 822 -13.62 6.01 21.54
N GLU A 823 -12.47 5.33 21.63
CA GLU A 823 -11.23 5.88 22.17
C GLU A 823 -10.00 5.40 21.37
N PHE A 824 -8.96 6.24 21.35
CA PHE A 824 -7.63 5.92 20.83
C PHE A 824 -7.60 5.42 19.38
N SER A 825 -8.53 5.89 18.55
CA SER A 825 -8.65 5.46 17.15
C SER A 825 -7.43 5.81 16.31
N GLY A 826 -7.26 5.12 15.18
CA GLY A 826 -6.22 5.40 14.18
C GLY A 826 -6.44 6.67 13.35
N ALA A 827 -7.32 7.59 13.78
CA ALA A 827 -7.64 8.82 13.08
C ALA A 827 -6.50 9.84 13.15
N CYS A 828 -6.49 10.79 12.21
CA CYS A 828 -5.52 11.88 12.17
C CYS A 828 -5.52 12.71 13.47
N ALA A 829 -4.36 13.29 13.81
CA ALA A 829 -4.27 14.31 14.86
C ALA A 829 -5.23 15.47 14.54
N GLY A 830 -6.20 15.74 15.42
CA GLY A 830 -7.18 16.80 15.21
C GLY A 830 -8.34 16.42 14.27
N CYS A 831 -8.64 15.13 14.10
CA CYS A 831 -9.74 14.66 13.25
C CYS A 831 -11.08 15.33 13.60
N GLY A 832 -11.79 15.82 12.58
CA GLY A 832 -13.09 16.47 12.75
C GLY A 832 -14.28 15.51 12.88
N GLU A 833 -14.12 14.20 12.63
CA GLU A 833 -15.21 13.24 12.67
C GLU A 833 -15.38 12.58 14.05
N THR A 834 -14.27 12.16 14.66
CA THR A 834 -14.29 11.32 15.86
C THR A 834 -14.85 11.97 17.13
N PRO A 835 -14.78 13.31 17.36
CA PRO A 835 -15.47 13.93 18.49
C PRO A 835 -16.98 13.69 18.48
N TYR A 836 -17.61 13.63 17.28
CA TYR A 836 -19.03 13.37 17.14
C TYR A 836 -19.38 11.92 17.48
N ILE A 837 -18.59 10.97 16.99
CA ILE A 837 -18.77 9.54 17.29
C ILE A 837 -18.58 9.30 18.78
N LYS A 838 -17.50 9.84 19.36
CA LYS A 838 -17.23 9.80 20.81
C LYS A 838 -18.44 10.30 21.61
N LEU A 839 -18.98 11.47 21.27
CA LEU A 839 -20.16 12.03 21.94
C LEU A 839 -21.39 11.11 21.79
N ALA A 840 -21.64 10.56 20.60
CA ALA A 840 -22.74 9.63 20.39
C ALA A 840 -22.60 8.39 21.28
N THR A 841 -21.38 7.84 21.43
CA THR A 841 -21.13 6.72 22.34
C THR A 841 -21.32 7.08 23.81
N GLN A 842 -20.97 8.31 24.22
CA GLN A 842 -21.20 8.77 25.59
C GLN A 842 -22.70 8.83 25.90
N LEU A 843 -23.54 9.23 24.94
CA LEU A 843 -24.98 9.38 25.13
C LEU A 843 -25.77 8.07 24.97
N PHE A 844 -25.42 7.22 24.00
CA PHE A 844 -26.23 6.07 23.57
C PHE A 844 -25.44 4.77 23.42
N GLY A 845 -24.14 4.77 23.75
CA GLY A 845 -23.22 3.66 23.48
C GLY A 845 -23.57 2.34 24.16
N ASP A 846 -24.35 2.38 25.24
CA ASP A 846 -24.84 1.22 25.97
C ASP A 846 -25.88 0.38 25.21
N ARG A 847 -26.45 0.92 24.12
CA ARG A 847 -27.54 0.30 23.36
C ARG A 847 -27.56 0.63 21.86
N MET A 848 -26.50 1.24 21.34
CA MET A 848 -26.41 1.59 19.92
C MET A 848 -25.82 0.43 19.09
N ILE A 849 -26.34 0.27 17.88
CA ILE A 849 -25.76 -0.60 16.84
C ILE A 849 -25.29 0.30 15.70
N VAL A 850 -24.09 0.03 15.16
CA VAL A 850 -23.47 0.87 14.13
C VAL A 850 -23.33 0.09 12.82
N ALA A 851 -24.01 0.57 11.77
CA ALA A 851 -23.72 0.19 10.39
C ALA A 851 -22.87 1.30 9.76
N ASN A 852 -21.59 1.01 9.49
CA ASN A 852 -20.62 2.02 9.08
C ASN A 852 -20.25 1.84 7.60
N ALA A 853 -20.48 2.86 6.79
CA ALA A 853 -20.10 2.84 5.39
C ALA A 853 -18.57 2.87 5.24
N THR A 854 -18.06 2.30 4.15
CA THR A 854 -16.64 2.38 3.81
C THR A 854 -16.22 3.84 3.61
N GLY A 855 -15.15 4.24 4.28
CA GLY A 855 -14.66 5.62 4.32
C GLY A 855 -13.73 5.84 5.51
N CYS A 856 -13.40 7.10 5.81
CA CYS A 856 -12.58 7.45 6.99
C CYS A 856 -13.06 6.73 8.25
N SER A 857 -14.38 6.76 8.50
CA SER A 857 -15.03 6.17 9.66
C SER A 857 -14.81 4.67 9.79
N SER A 858 -14.89 3.91 8.69
CA SER A 858 -14.58 2.47 8.73
C SER A 858 -13.10 2.19 8.96
N ILE A 859 -12.20 3.05 8.47
CA ILE A 859 -10.75 2.85 8.59
C ILE A 859 -10.28 3.14 10.00
N TYR A 860 -10.56 4.32 10.58
CA TYR A 860 -10.12 4.55 11.96
C TYR A 860 -10.97 3.79 12.99
N GLY A 861 -12.16 3.29 12.61
CA GLY A 861 -13.10 2.62 13.50
C GLY A 861 -13.02 1.09 13.49
N GLY A 862 -12.29 0.48 12.55
CA GLY A 862 -12.22 -0.97 12.39
C GLY A 862 -11.06 -1.45 11.52
N ASN A 863 -9.89 -0.82 11.66
CA ASN A 863 -8.67 -1.25 10.97
C ASN A 863 -7.77 -2.07 11.88
N LEU A 864 -7.55 -3.33 11.50
CA LEU A 864 -6.67 -4.22 12.24
C LEU A 864 -5.27 -3.63 12.44
N PRO A 865 -4.65 -3.88 13.60
CA PRO A 865 -5.04 -4.87 14.61
C PRO A 865 -5.93 -4.37 15.77
N THR A 866 -6.43 -3.13 15.75
CA THR A 866 -7.00 -2.46 16.96
C THR A 866 -8.23 -1.63 16.72
#